data_AF-A0A179ETD9-F1
#
_entry.id   AF-A0A179ETD9-F1
#
_cell.length_a   1.000
_cell.length_b   1.000
_cell.length_c   1.000
_cell.angle_alpha   90.00
_cell.angle_beta   90.00
_cell.angle_gamma   90.00
#
_symmetry.space_group_name_H-M   'P 1'
#
loop_
_entity.id
_entity.type
_entity.pdbx_description
1 polymer ?
#
loop_
_entity_poly.entity_id
_entity_poly.type
_entity_poly.pdbx_seq_one_letter_code
_entity_poly.pdbx_strand_id
1 'polypeptide(L)'
;MTQKMIDLTEKNSHFSFLPTGDLAEIESHGMMINQLMGNYLDGSLTQLYLRVYQEETILFAPMIGSNAHSQFFQKENQLVWKGQFAGVSYQVDFQLANTGLWFWQVNLQGTGQQADVIYGQDLGNALPGAVRSNEAYMSQYLDHHITQVDDKLVISSRQNQIQGGNYPLVEVGSLTNAVAFSTDGYQFFGQSYKETNQPEALNQPFLANEVYQYEFAYVALQSEKITVAQEKQIIIFYGGTLANQATAVTKPAFSKAEVVASYHSLTFDHSFMGTEGKQVTKHLGEPIVGETMTKEEILKYFPVKEQVEQENQQLLSFFTTNYHHVVTKVKERAMERTHGHILLSGTELDVDRPLLSTTVYMPGIFNSQVVLGNTTMNKLMSNSRNALNVIKESGQRIYLKQGENWRILTMPSLFEMGLNSAKWYYKLEDDLLTITTYTVVDGREIRTEIHSQKGKNYTFAITNQLVMGADEAQPTYQLEQNKQVVTVTGSEQSDTQQTYPNLAYRFTLDQPFQLTDESLFFASPNNDQKLTIFLIENQAEVTVKIEGSLTGEFKEAKATTLTEQDQQYTEYINELLNNFELVHETQTVEQMNLIARWYTHNMLVHYLSPHGLEQYGGAAWGTRDVSQGPTEFFFAVNRPEVVASIIKKVYANQFSDDGNWPQWFMFDRYETQKADESHGDVIVWPMKVVADYLVKTSDWGILNENITYTDRKTFLKTNEAETLLDHIKKEISYIESHFLPGTALSCYGDGDWDDTLQPFDNQLKKSMASSWTVALTYQVLHKLSILLREVDQSYSQHLSELVAKIKQDYETYMFTTDTLPGFVRMDAQNEVELMIHPNDQKTGIHYRLLPMTRGMIAELLTPKQAEHHLAIIKKHLQFPDGVRLMNRPAAYQGGVSTNFKRAEQSANFGREIGLQYVHAHIRFTEAMAKLGKTEETWHALNIINPIGITNQVKHAKLRQANVYFSSSDGDFKTRYEAESNFGKLKDGSVPVKGGWRIYSSGPGIYLGQLISSVLGIRETSQSVTFDPVLPTELDQLSLRYQLLGNPVTIHYHLGSGESKVMLNQQELPVEHEKNPYRTGGLKVSNQAILAHLQATNQIDIYC
;
A
#
# COMPACT_ATOMS: atom_id res chain seq x y z
N MET A 1 -28.90 16.56 -19.70
CA MET A 1 -27.88 17.19 -20.56
C MET A 1 -26.81 17.71 -19.63
N THR A 2 -25.67 17.03 -19.56
CA THR A 2 -24.51 17.45 -18.77
C THR A 2 -24.07 18.84 -19.20
N GLN A 3 -23.79 19.74 -18.24
CA GLN A 3 -23.17 21.02 -18.60
C GLN A 3 -21.77 20.73 -19.14
N LYS A 4 -21.50 21.20 -20.37
CA LYS A 4 -20.21 20.98 -21.02
C LYS A 4 -19.09 21.65 -20.20
N MET A 5 -17.98 20.95 -20.00
CA MET A 5 -16.77 21.52 -19.41
C MET A 5 -16.29 22.74 -20.22
N ILE A 6 -15.57 23.61 -19.54
CA ILE A 6 -14.94 24.79 -20.14
C ILE A 6 -13.53 24.39 -20.54
N ASP A 7 -13.34 24.19 -21.84
CA ASP A 7 -12.07 23.71 -22.38
C ASP A 7 -11.26 24.85 -23.00
N LEU A 8 -9.99 24.97 -22.60
CA LEU A 8 -9.02 25.89 -23.16
C LEU A 8 -7.87 25.08 -23.75
N THR A 9 -7.62 25.21 -25.05
CA THR A 9 -6.59 24.44 -25.76
C THR A 9 -5.67 25.36 -26.53
N GLU A 10 -4.38 25.25 -26.27
CA GLU A 10 -3.35 25.90 -27.07
C GLU A 10 -2.14 24.96 -27.20
N LYS A 11 -1.60 24.88 -28.41
CA LYS A 11 -0.44 24.02 -28.72
C LYS A 11 -0.68 22.56 -28.29
N ASN A 12 0.01 22.09 -27.26
CA ASN A 12 -0.08 20.72 -26.73
C ASN A 12 -0.68 20.67 -25.33
N SER A 13 -1.28 21.76 -24.86
CA SER A 13 -1.85 21.88 -23.52
C SER A 13 -3.36 22.08 -23.61
N HIS A 14 -4.09 21.32 -22.81
CA HIS A 14 -5.54 21.32 -22.71
C HIS A 14 -5.92 21.45 -21.25
N PHE A 15 -6.73 22.45 -20.94
CA PHE A 15 -7.25 22.69 -19.59
C PHE A 15 -8.75 22.56 -19.62
N SER A 16 -9.29 21.66 -18.81
CA SER A 16 -10.71 21.51 -18.60
C SER A 16 -11.09 22.07 -17.23
N PHE A 17 -12.03 23.00 -17.22
CA PHE A 17 -12.63 23.56 -16.01
C PHE A 17 -14.09 23.14 -15.89
N LEU A 18 -14.55 22.92 -14.66
CA LEU A 18 -15.97 22.78 -14.39
C LEU A 18 -16.70 24.11 -14.70
N PRO A 19 -18.00 24.08 -15.03
CA PRO A 19 -18.83 25.28 -15.18
C PRO A 19 -18.82 26.23 -13.97
N THR A 20 -18.42 25.71 -12.81
CA THR A 20 -18.23 26.42 -11.53
C THR A 20 -16.90 27.19 -11.45
N GLY A 21 -16.02 27.02 -12.43
CA GLY A 21 -14.68 27.62 -12.46
C GLY A 21 -13.64 26.85 -11.64
N ASP A 22 -13.92 25.63 -11.19
CA ASP A 22 -12.92 24.73 -10.61
C ASP A 22 -12.09 24.09 -11.72
N LEU A 23 -10.80 23.91 -11.50
CA LEU A 23 -9.94 23.18 -12.44
C LEU A 23 -10.23 21.67 -12.35
N ALA A 24 -10.71 21.07 -13.43
CA ALA A 24 -10.99 19.65 -13.47
C ALA A 24 -9.75 18.84 -13.86
N GLU A 25 -9.13 19.17 -14.99
CA GLU A 25 -7.97 18.45 -15.50
C GLU A 25 -7.06 19.39 -16.31
N ILE A 26 -5.76 19.16 -16.21
CA ILE A 26 -4.73 19.70 -17.08
C ILE A 26 -4.11 18.52 -17.82
N GLU A 27 -4.25 18.48 -19.14
CA GLU A 27 -3.53 17.57 -20.00
C GLU A 27 -2.45 18.33 -20.77
N SER A 28 -1.24 17.80 -20.82
CA SER A 28 -0.22 18.33 -21.72
C SER A 28 0.68 17.23 -22.25
N HIS A 29 0.92 17.22 -23.56
CA HIS A 29 1.72 16.17 -24.22
C HIS A 29 1.21 14.73 -23.93
N GLY A 30 -0.10 14.56 -23.76
CA GLY A 30 -0.72 13.28 -23.39
C GLY A 30 -0.50 12.86 -21.93
N MET A 31 0.04 13.74 -21.09
CA MET A 31 0.23 13.55 -19.66
C MET A 31 -0.86 14.29 -18.88
N MET A 32 -1.40 13.66 -17.85
CA MET A 32 -2.22 14.32 -16.84
C MET A 32 -1.28 15.05 -15.87
N ILE A 33 -1.38 16.38 -15.81
CA ILE A 33 -0.48 17.22 -15.03
C ILE A 33 -0.94 17.30 -13.57
N ASN A 34 -2.22 17.48 -13.29
CA ASN A 34 -2.75 17.45 -11.94
C ASN A 34 -2.82 16.01 -11.39
N GLN A 35 -2.80 15.88 -10.06
CA GLN A 35 -2.80 14.59 -9.37
C GLN A 35 -4.23 14.03 -9.26
N LEU A 36 -5.21 14.88 -8.94
CA LEU A 36 -6.62 14.50 -8.79
C LEU A 36 -7.52 15.40 -9.63
N MET A 37 -8.59 14.84 -10.18
CA MET A 37 -9.57 15.62 -10.90
C MET A 37 -10.42 16.46 -9.94
N GLY A 38 -10.66 17.72 -10.30
CA GLY A 38 -11.62 18.56 -9.57
C GLY A 38 -13.06 18.05 -9.71
N ASN A 39 -13.85 18.21 -8.65
CA ASN A 39 -15.27 17.85 -8.63
C ASN A 39 -16.14 19.01 -8.11
N TYR A 40 -17.46 18.94 -8.29
CA TYR A 40 -18.35 20.04 -7.92
C TYR A 40 -18.48 20.26 -6.41
N LEU A 41 -18.28 19.21 -5.62
CA LEU A 41 -18.50 19.23 -4.18
C LEU A 41 -17.27 19.79 -3.46
N ASP A 42 -16.12 19.20 -3.70
CA ASP A 42 -14.84 19.52 -3.08
C ASP A 42 -14.06 20.61 -3.81
N GLY A 43 -14.37 20.87 -5.09
CA GLY A 43 -13.59 21.76 -5.94
C GLY A 43 -12.31 21.10 -6.46
N SER A 44 -11.26 21.90 -6.66
CA SER A 44 -9.93 21.46 -7.10
C SER A 44 -8.86 21.64 -6.02
N LEU A 45 -7.83 20.78 -6.03
CA LEU A 45 -6.65 20.96 -5.18
C LEU A 45 -5.81 22.18 -5.59
N THR A 46 -5.80 22.48 -6.89
CA THR A 46 -5.21 23.71 -7.42
C THR A 46 -6.03 24.91 -6.93
N GLN A 47 -5.36 25.88 -6.30
CA GLN A 47 -6.02 27.03 -5.69
C GLN A 47 -5.08 28.24 -5.60
N LEU A 48 -5.67 29.44 -5.57
CA LEU A 48 -4.99 30.66 -5.15
C LEU A 48 -5.64 31.16 -3.87
N TYR A 49 -4.82 31.42 -2.85
CA TYR A 49 -5.29 31.93 -1.56
C TYR A 49 -4.82 33.36 -1.37
N LEU A 50 -5.76 34.28 -1.17
CA LEU A 50 -5.46 35.62 -0.69
C LEU A 50 -5.29 35.55 0.83
N ARG A 51 -4.18 36.08 1.35
CA ARG A 51 -4.00 36.26 2.79
C ARG A 51 -3.91 37.73 3.15
N VAL A 52 -4.58 38.11 4.22
CA VAL A 52 -4.60 39.47 4.75
C VAL A 52 -4.11 39.44 6.19
N TYR A 53 -3.06 40.21 6.46
CA TYR A 53 -2.42 40.26 7.77
C TYR A 53 -3.08 41.32 8.64
N GLN A 54 -3.54 40.93 9.82
CA GLN A 54 -4.12 41.80 10.83
C GLN A 54 -3.38 41.60 12.15
N GLU A 55 -2.64 42.61 12.63
CA GLU A 55 -1.85 42.55 13.87
C GLU A 55 -1.11 41.22 14.09
N GLU A 56 -1.70 40.26 14.82
CA GLU A 56 -1.15 38.95 15.17
C GLU A 56 -1.77 37.75 14.41
N THR A 57 -2.73 37.96 13.51
CA THR A 57 -3.42 36.89 12.76
C THR A 57 -3.28 37.03 11.25
N ILE A 58 -3.35 35.88 10.57
CA ILE A 58 -3.39 35.79 9.10
C ILE A 58 -4.78 35.28 8.74
N LEU A 59 -5.59 36.15 8.13
CA LEU A 59 -6.86 35.74 7.53
C LEU A 59 -6.59 35.26 6.11
N PHE A 60 -7.27 34.21 5.66
CA PHE A 60 -7.13 33.72 4.29
C PHE A 60 -8.47 33.32 3.66
N ALA A 61 -8.54 33.40 2.34
CA ALA A 61 -9.68 32.91 1.57
C ALA A 61 -9.22 32.34 0.21
N PRO A 62 -9.82 31.24 -0.27
CA PRO A 62 -9.65 30.79 -1.66
C PRO A 62 -10.21 31.85 -2.62
N MET A 63 -9.61 31.98 -3.80
CA MET A 63 -9.94 33.00 -4.78
C MET A 63 -10.60 32.44 -6.04
N ILE A 64 -10.36 31.16 -6.37
CA ILE A 64 -10.89 30.49 -7.56
C ILE A 64 -11.77 29.29 -7.21
N GLY A 65 -12.58 28.87 -8.18
CA GLY A 65 -13.45 27.70 -8.06
C GLY A 65 -14.67 27.90 -7.16
N SER A 66 -15.42 26.83 -6.97
CA SER A 66 -16.70 26.80 -6.25
C SER A 66 -16.58 26.95 -4.73
N ASN A 67 -15.37 26.80 -4.18
CA ASN A 67 -15.09 27.06 -2.77
C ASN A 67 -14.76 28.52 -2.50
N ALA A 68 -14.48 29.32 -3.54
CA ALA A 68 -14.33 30.76 -3.40
C ALA A 68 -15.70 31.44 -3.46
N HIS A 69 -15.87 32.50 -2.66
CA HIS A 69 -17.03 33.41 -2.79
C HIS A 69 -16.84 34.40 -3.96
N SER A 70 -16.34 33.90 -5.08
CA SER A 70 -16.03 34.66 -6.28
C SER A 70 -17.20 34.65 -7.26
N GLN A 71 -17.39 35.76 -7.95
CA GLN A 71 -18.11 35.79 -9.21
C GLN A 71 -17.19 35.29 -10.32
N PHE A 72 -17.66 34.29 -11.07
CA PHE A 72 -16.96 33.65 -12.16
C PHE A 72 -17.48 34.12 -13.51
N PHE A 73 -16.56 34.53 -14.37
CA PHE A 73 -16.83 35.00 -15.72
C PHE A 73 -15.97 34.21 -16.70
N GLN A 74 -16.53 33.94 -17.87
CA GLN A 74 -15.89 33.17 -18.92
C GLN A 74 -16.01 33.92 -20.25
N LYS A 75 -14.89 33.99 -20.97
CA LYS A 75 -14.81 34.28 -22.40
C LYS A 75 -14.00 33.17 -23.07
N GLU A 76 -14.09 33.05 -24.39
CA GLU A 76 -13.47 31.97 -25.19
C GLU A 76 -12.05 31.59 -24.75
N ASN A 77 -11.17 32.57 -24.52
CA ASN A 77 -9.76 32.34 -24.12
C ASN A 77 -9.37 32.94 -22.76
N GLN A 78 -10.33 33.30 -21.90
CA GLN A 78 -10.05 33.94 -20.60
C GLN A 78 -11.10 33.57 -19.56
N LEU A 79 -10.61 33.19 -18.37
CA LEU A 79 -11.43 32.96 -17.19
C LEU A 79 -11.12 34.02 -16.13
N VAL A 80 -12.15 34.52 -15.45
CA VAL A 80 -12.00 35.57 -14.45
C VAL A 80 -12.81 35.25 -13.20
N TRP A 81 -12.17 35.32 -12.04
CA TRP A 81 -12.82 35.25 -10.72
C TRP A 81 -12.68 36.60 -10.04
N LYS A 82 -13.76 37.13 -9.48
CA LYS A 82 -13.76 38.42 -8.79
C LYS A 82 -14.46 38.31 -7.44
N GLY A 83 -13.85 38.85 -6.40
CA GLY A 83 -14.42 38.83 -5.06
C GLY A 83 -13.86 39.92 -4.16
N GLN A 84 -14.25 39.86 -2.89
CA GLN A 84 -13.74 40.74 -1.85
C GLN A 84 -13.57 39.94 -0.56
N PHE A 85 -12.46 40.17 0.15
CA PHE A 85 -12.17 39.52 1.41
C PHE A 85 -11.36 40.44 2.33
N ALA A 86 -11.76 40.54 3.61
CA ALA A 86 -11.08 41.35 4.64
C ALA A 86 -10.68 42.78 4.21
N GLY A 87 -11.54 43.44 3.42
CA GLY A 87 -11.30 44.80 2.93
C GLY A 87 -10.46 44.91 1.64
N VAL A 88 -10.02 43.79 1.08
CA VAL A 88 -9.29 43.71 -0.20
C VAL A 88 -10.23 43.18 -1.28
N SER A 89 -10.43 43.95 -2.34
CA SER A 89 -11.06 43.48 -3.57
C SER A 89 -10.02 42.78 -4.42
N TYR A 90 -10.38 41.62 -4.97
CA TYR A 90 -9.48 40.83 -5.79
C TYR A 90 -10.12 40.42 -7.12
N GLN A 91 -9.26 40.22 -8.12
CA GLN A 91 -9.60 39.61 -9.39
C GLN A 91 -8.49 38.66 -9.82
N VAL A 92 -8.82 37.41 -10.13
CA VAL A 92 -7.90 36.43 -10.71
C VAL A 92 -8.26 36.26 -12.18
N ASP A 93 -7.32 36.46 -13.08
CA ASP A 93 -7.43 36.15 -14.50
C ASP A 93 -6.60 34.90 -14.82
N PHE A 94 -7.19 33.93 -15.51
CA PHE A 94 -6.48 32.81 -16.12
C PHE A 94 -6.52 32.92 -17.64
N GLN A 95 -5.36 32.75 -18.28
CA GLN A 95 -5.24 32.58 -19.72
C GLN A 95 -4.14 31.55 -20.04
N LEU A 96 -4.37 30.80 -21.12
CA LEU A 96 -3.39 29.91 -21.73
C LEU A 96 -2.81 30.62 -22.98
N ALA A 97 -1.49 30.82 -23.00
CA ALA A 97 -0.81 31.45 -24.13
C ALA A 97 -0.58 30.44 -25.27
N ASN A 98 -0.46 30.96 -26.50
CA ASN A 98 -0.14 30.16 -27.69
C ASN A 98 1.22 29.40 -27.60
N THR A 99 2.09 29.82 -26.68
CA THR A 99 3.36 29.14 -26.37
C THR A 99 3.15 27.81 -25.63
N GLY A 100 1.97 27.61 -25.03
CA GLY A 100 1.62 26.52 -24.11
C GLY A 100 1.81 26.87 -22.62
N LEU A 101 2.32 28.06 -22.30
CA LEU A 101 2.42 28.55 -20.92
C LEU A 101 1.06 29.07 -20.44
N TRP A 102 0.69 28.76 -19.20
CA TRP A 102 -0.50 29.33 -18.56
C TRP A 102 -0.12 30.37 -17.51
N PHE A 103 -0.99 31.34 -17.30
CA PHE A 103 -0.76 32.44 -16.37
C PHE A 103 -1.97 32.66 -15.46
N TRP A 104 -1.67 32.84 -14.18
CA TRP A 104 -2.60 33.33 -13.17
C TRP A 104 -2.20 34.77 -12.83
N GLN A 105 -3.00 35.75 -13.25
CA GLN A 105 -2.80 37.15 -12.90
C GLN A 105 -3.79 37.54 -11.81
N VAL A 106 -3.27 37.83 -10.62
CA VAL A 106 -4.04 38.30 -9.48
C VAL A 106 -3.90 39.80 -9.35
N ASN A 107 -5.04 40.48 -9.28
CA ASN A 107 -5.12 41.91 -9.10
C ASN A 107 -5.76 42.22 -7.75
N LEU A 108 -5.09 43.04 -6.94
CA LEU A 108 -5.55 43.43 -5.61
C LEU A 108 -5.77 44.95 -5.52
N GLN A 109 -6.86 45.35 -4.89
CA GLN A 109 -7.17 46.76 -4.59
C GLN A 109 -7.76 46.88 -3.17
N GLY A 110 -7.43 47.97 -2.49
CA GLY A 110 -7.74 48.16 -1.08
C GLY A 110 -7.42 49.57 -0.60
N THR A 111 -7.24 49.71 0.70
CA THR A 111 -7.05 51.00 1.38
C THR A 111 -5.85 51.02 2.34
N GLY A 112 -4.93 50.06 2.22
CA GLY A 112 -3.70 49.96 3.02
C GLY A 112 -3.49 48.61 3.72
N GLN A 113 -4.32 47.60 3.44
CA GLN A 113 -4.18 46.26 4.01
C GLN A 113 -2.83 45.63 3.61
N GLN A 114 -2.24 44.84 4.50
CA GLN A 114 -1.08 44.02 4.17
C GLN A 114 -1.57 42.67 3.65
N ALA A 115 -1.15 42.28 2.46
CA ALA A 115 -1.61 41.02 1.85
C ALA A 115 -0.50 40.31 1.07
N ASP A 116 -0.64 38.99 0.94
CA ASP A 116 0.10 38.19 -0.04
C ASP A 116 -0.85 37.17 -0.70
N VAL A 117 -0.33 36.45 -1.70
CA VAL A 117 -1.04 35.39 -2.40
C VAL A 117 -0.19 34.12 -2.40
N ILE A 118 -0.83 32.99 -2.09
CA ILE A 118 -0.23 31.67 -2.27
C ILE A 118 -0.90 30.97 -3.44
N TYR A 119 -0.11 30.52 -4.41
CA TYR A 119 -0.53 29.62 -5.48
C TYR A 119 -0.12 28.20 -5.14
N GLY A 120 -1.03 27.24 -5.23
CA GLY A 120 -0.75 25.82 -5.06
C GLY A 120 -1.27 24.99 -6.23
N GLN A 121 -0.50 23.99 -6.65
CA GLN A 121 -0.77 23.10 -7.78
C GLN A 121 -0.39 21.67 -7.39
N ASP A 122 -1.36 20.75 -7.41
CA ASP A 122 -1.12 19.31 -7.30
C ASP A 122 -0.52 18.77 -8.60
N LEU A 123 0.38 17.78 -8.51
CA LEU A 123 1.12 17.24 -9.64
C LEU A 123 1.04 15.70 -9.74
N GLY A 124 0.49 15.20 -10.84
CA GLY A 124 0.61 13.81 -11.30
C GLY A 124 1.75 13.64 -12.31
N ASN A 125 1.78 14.49 -13.34
CA ASN A 125 2.79 14.53 -14.42
C ASN A 125 3.15 13.15 -15.00
N ALA A 126 2.14 12.37 -15.36
CA ALA A 126 2.30 11.04 -15.95
C ALA A 126 1.14 10.71 -16.88
N LEU A 127 1.17 9.54 -17.54
CA LEU A 127 0.03 9.07 -18.32
C LEU A 127 -1.24 9.01 -17.44
N PRO A 128 -2.43 9.38 -17.94
CA PRO A 128 -3.65 9.41 -17.13
C PRO A 128 -3.93 8.10 -16.39
N GLY A 129 -3.73 6.94 -17.04
CA GLY A 129 -3.88 5.64 -16.40
C GLY A 129 -2.89 5.40 -15.26
N ALA A 130 -1.67 5.92 -15.36
CA ALA A 130 -0.66 5.81 -14.30
C ALA A 130 -1.04 6.67 -13.08
N VAL A 131 -1.44 7.93 -13.29
CA VAL A 131 -1.92 8.82 -12.21
C VAL A 131 -3.17 8.24 -11.54
N ARG A 132 -4.17 7.85 -12.33
CA ARG A 132 -5.43 7.31 -11.81
C ARG A 132 -5.26 5.94 -11.15
N SER A 133 -4.27 5.14 -11.53
CA SER A 133 -4.02 3.85 -10.86
C SER A 133 -3.38 3.99 -9.49
N ASN A 134 -2.44 4.92 -9.29
CA ASN A 134 -1.88 5.23 -7.98
C ASN A 134 -1.16 6.59 -7.96
N GLU A 135 -1.84 7.62 -7.43
CA GLU A 135 -1.24 8.96 -7.44
C GLU A 135 -0.06 9.11 -6.48
N ALA A 136 -0.07 8.41 -5.34
CA ALA A 136 1.01 8.43 -4.37
C ALA A 136 2.28 7.79 -4.93
N TYR A 137 2.14 6.68 -5.67
CA TYR A 137 3.25 6.02 -6.34
C TYR A 137 3.88 6.91 -7.41
N MET A 138 3.10 7.63 -8.21
CA MET A 138 3.63 8.55 -9.22
C MET A 138 4.42 9.71 -8.58
N SER A 139 3.97 10.22 -7.44
CA SER A 139 4.71 11.25 -6.68
C SER A 139 6.07 10.78 -6.19
N GLN A 140 6.24 9.50 -5.84
CA GLN A 140 7.54 8.97 -5.36
C GLN A 140 8.68 9.07 -6.40
N TYR A 141 8.34 9.26 -7.68
CA TYR A 141 9.29 9.37 -8.80
C TYR A 141 9.31 10.75 -9.44
N LEU A 142 8.62 11.74 -8.84
CA LEU A 142 8.63 13.12 -9.30
C LEU A 142 9.75 13.90 -8.57
N ASP A 143 10.82 14.25 -9.29
CA ASP A 143 11.94 15.04 -8.75
C ASP A 143 11.63 16.52 -8.76
N HIS A 144 11.66 17.18 -7.60
CA HIS A 144 11.46 18.63 -7.49
C HIS A 144 12.82 19.35 -7.41
N HIS A 145 13.11 20.19 -8.40
CA HIS A 145 14.30 21.03 -8.45
C HIS A 145 13.93 22.51 -8.29
N ILE A 146 14.58 23.19 -7.34
CA ILE A 146 14.32 24.60 -7.02
C ILE A 146 15.44 25.45 -7.60
N THR A 147 15.09 26.41 -8.46
CA THR A 147 16.04 27.42 -8.96
C THR A 147 15.64 28.80 -8.44
N GLN A 148 16.63 29.58 -8.00
CA GLN A 148 16.49 31.01 -7.76
C GLN A 148 17.21 31.80 -8.86
N VAL A 149 16.47 32.58 -9.65
CA VAL A 149 17.01 33.42 -10.74
C VAL A 149 16.55 34.86 -10.53
N ASP A 150 17.49 35.79 -10.36
CA ASP A 150 17.21 37.21 -10.09
C ASP A 150 16.17 37.40 -8.96
N ASP A 151 16.38 36.70 -7.84
CA ASP A 151 15.48 36.64 -6.67
C ASP A 151 14.10 35.99 -6.90
N LYS A 152 13.82 35.44 -8.09
CA LYS A 152 12.58 34.71 -8.38
C LYS A 152 12.74 33.20 -8.20
N LEU A 153 11.81 32.60 -7.46
CA LEU A 153 11.73 31.16 -7.26
C LEU A 153 11.01 30.47 -8.42
N VAL A 154 11.60 29.39 -8.91
CA VAL A 154 11.04 28.49 -9.93
C VAL A 154 11.19 27.05 -9.45
N ILE A 155 10.10 26.29 -9.58
CA ILE A 155 10.03 24.88 -9.21
C ILE A 155 9.85 24.07 -10.50
N SER A 156 10.83 23.23 -10.81
CA SER A 156 10.78 22.31 -11.95
C SER A 156 10.64 20.88 -11.44
N SER A 157 9.60 20.19 -11.88
CA SER A 157 9.23 18.84 -11.42
C SER A 157 9.36 17.85 -12.57
N ARG A 158 10.34 16.93 -12.50
CA ARG A 158 10.64 15.94 -13.54
C ARG A 158 10.12 14.57 -13.13
N GLN A 159 9.31 13.93 -13.96
CA GLN A 159 8.93 12.53 -13.76
C GLN A 159 10.11 11.63 -14.17
N ASN A 160 10.63 10.87 -13.21
CA ASN A 160 11.82 10.04 -13.40
C ASN A 160 11.50 8.66 -13.97
N GLN A 161 10.24 8.22 -13.93
CA GLN A 161 9.80 7.05 -14.68
C GLN A 161 9.46 7.42 -16.11
N ILE A 162 9.75 6.49 -17.02
CA ILE A 162 9.42 6.66 -18.44
C ILE A 162 7.90 6.67 -18.63
N GLN A 163 7.37 7.73 -19.22
CA GLN A 163 5.97 7.91 -19.56
C GLN A 163 5.84 8.10 -21.08
N GLY A 164 5.20 7.14 -21.77
CA GLY A 164 5.08 7.19 -23.24
C GLY A 164 6.43 7.32 -23.97
N GLY A 165 7.51 6.77 -23.40
CA GLY A 165 8.87 6.87 -23.96
C GLY A 165 9.66 8.13 -23.57
N ASN A 166 9.11 9.03 -22.76
CA ASN A 166 9.75 10.29 -22.36
C ASN A 166 9.80 10.47 -20.83
N TYR A 167 10.52 11.49 -20.38
CA TYR A 167 10.56 11.95 -18.99
C TYR A 167 9.92 13.34 -18.89
N PRO A 168 8.59 13.45 -18.69
CA PRO A 168 7.89 14.73 -18.77
C PRO A 168 8.27 15.64 -17.60
N LEU A 169 8.24 16.95 -17.84
CA LEU A 169 8.57 17.97 -16.84
C LEU A 169 7.48 19.04 -16.77
N VAL A 170 7.16 19.47 -15.55
CA VAL A 170 6.29 20.61 -15.25
C VAL A 170 7.10 21.67 -14.54
N GLU A 171 7.00 22.92 -14.98
CA GLU A 171 7.59 24.08 -14.30
C GLU A 171 6.49 25.00 -13.77
N VAL A 172 6.66 25.47 -12.53
CA VAL A 172 5.80 26.46 -11.88
C VAL A 172 6.68 27.59 -11.35
N GLY A 173 6.29 28.84 -11.62
CA GLY A 173 7.06 30.01 -11.20
C GLY A 173 6.21 31.27 -11.05
N SER A 174 6.87 32.39 -10.75
CA SER A 174 6.23 33.71 -10.64
C SER A 174 6.97 34.78 -11.45
N LEU A 175 6.22 35.69 -12.08
CA LEU A 175 6.78 36.92 -12.64
C LEU A 175 6.82 38.05 -11.59
N THR A 176 6.08 37.91 -10.50
CA THR A 176 6.22 38.72 -9.29
C THR A 176 7.26 38.06 -8.36
N ASN A 177 7.75 38.79 -7.36
CA ASN A 177 8.67 38.21 -6.40
C ASN A 177 7.95 37.13 -5.56
N ALA A 178 8.55 35.94 -5.45
CA ALA A 178 8.07 34.84 -4.63
C ALA A 178 9.09 34.58 -3.52
N VAL A 179 8.63 34.62 -2.27
CA VAL A 179 9.50 34.63 -1.08
C VAL A 179 9.57 33.28 -0.37
N ALA A 180 8.64 32.37 -0.67
CA ALA A 180 8.67 31.03 -0.10
C ALA A 180 8.02 29.95 -0.99
N PHE A 181 8.36 28.68 -0.74
CA PHE A 181 7.79 27.53 -1.43
C PHE A 181 7.56 26.30 -0.53
N SER A 182 6.78 25.33 -1.03
CA SER A 182 6.72 23.95 -0.55
C SER A 182 6.47 23.01 -1.73
N THR A 183 6.77 21.70 -1.60
CA THR A 183 6.68 20.75 -2.72
C THR A 183 5.77 19.54 -2.47
N ASP A 184 5.32 19.34 -1.23
CA ASP A 184 4.44 18.24 -0.88
C ASP A 184 3.24 18.70 -0.04
N GLY A 185 2.10 18.08 -0.25
CA GLY A 185 0.84 18.42 0.38
C GLY A 185 0.83 18.17 1.89
N TYR A 186 1.71 17.33 2.42
CA TYR A 186 1.93 17.23 3.86
C TYR A 186 2.57 18.49 4.45
N GLN A 187 3.32 19.27 3.67
CA GLN A 187 3.83 20.58 4.11
C GLN A 187 2.74 21.66 4.00
N PHE A 188 1.89 21.59 2.98
CA PHE A 188 0.89 22.61 2.70
C PHE A 188 -0.40 22.43 3.53
N PHE A 189 -1.03 21.26 3.43
CA PHE A 189 -2.26 20.95 4.13
C PHE A 189 -2.00 20.57 5.59
N GLY A 190 -0.91 19.84 5.85
CA GLY A 190 -0.54 19.38 7.20
C GLY A 190 -1.39 18.21 7.68
N GLN A 191 -0.86 17.48 8.67
CA GLN A 191 -1.58 16.34 9.27
C GLN A 191 -2.85 16.80 10.01
N SER A 192 -2.86 18.07 10.48
CA SER A 192 -4.03 18.67 11.12
C SER A 192 -5.21 18.85 10.17
N TYR A 193 -5.02 18.82 8.84
CA TYR A 193 -6.10 18.97 7.88
C TYR A 193 -7.21 17.93 8.11
N LYS A 194 -6.85 16.70 8.49
CA LYS A 194 -7.79 15.60 8.75
C LYS A 194 -8.83 15.93 9.83
N GLU A 195 -8.48 16.82 10.76
CA GLU A 195 -9.35 17.32 11.83
C GLU A 195 -9.90 18.73 11.51
N THR A 196 -9.07 19.63 11.00
CA THR A 196 -9.40 21.06 10.89
C THR A 196 -10.08 21.43 9.57
N ASN A 197 -9.94 20.60 8.55
CA ASN A 197 -10.34 20.88 7.16
C ASN A 197 -9.72 22.17 6.57
N GLN A 198 -8.64 22.66 7.17
CA GLN A 198 -7.95 23.88 6.77
C GLN A 198 -6.47 23.59 6.48
N PRO A 199 -5.89 24.12 5.40
CA PRO A 199 -4.47 23.95 5.15
C PRO A 199 -3.62 24.64 6.23
N GLU A 200 -2.76 23.88 6.90
CA GLU A 200 -1.94 24.35 8.01
C GLU A 200 -1.01 25.49 7.61
N ALA A 201 -0.42 25.43 6.41
CA ALA A 201 0.55 26.40 5.92
C ALA A 201 -0.04 27.81 5.72
N LEU A 202 -1.36 27.94 5.51
CA LEU A 202 -1.99 29.25 5.30
C LEU A 202 -1.96 30.12 6.57
N ASN A 203 -1.86 29.50 7.75
CA ASN A 203 -1.72 30.17 9.03
C ASN A 203 -0.27 30.53 9.39
N GLN A 204 0.72 30.10 8.59
CA GLN A 204 2.14 30.35 8.83
C GLN A 204 2.63 31.57 8.05
N PRO A 205 3.56 32.38 8.58
CA PRO A 205 4.06 33.55 7.86
C PRO A 205 4.76 33.19 6.54
N PHE A 206 5.42 32.03 6.49
CA PHE A 206 6.11 31.52 5.31
C PHE A 206 5.76 30.05 5.05
N LEU A 207 5.74 29.66 3.77
CA LEU A 207 5.83 28.25 3.39
C LEU A 207 7.17 27.65 3.86
N ALA A 208 7.24 26.32 3.89
CA ALA A 208 8.33 25.57 4.55
C ALA A 208 9.75 25.85 4.00
N ASN A 209 9.88 26.32 2.75
CA ASN A 209 11.16 26.60 2.10
C ASN A 209 12.12 25.40 2.04
N GLU A 210 11.56 24.19 1.92
CA GLU A 210 12.30 22.95 1.79
C GLU A 210 11.61 22.05 0.76
N VAL A 211 12.40 21.24 0.06
CA VAL A 211 11.88 20.17 -0.78
C VAL A 211 11.58 18.98 0.11
N TYR A 212 10.33 18.54 0.12
CA TYR A 212 9.94 17.25 0.68
C TYR A 212 9.52 16.31 -0.45
N GLN A 213 10.27 15.24 -0.64
CA GLN A 213 9.98 14.18 -1.61
C GLN A 213 9.18 13.08 -0.92
N TYR A 214 7.86 13.06 -1.11
CA TYR A 214 7.00 12.04 -0.53
C TYR A 214 5.88 11.58 -1.50
N GLU A 215 4.63 11.56 -1.04
CA GLU A 215 3.52 10.85 -1.70
C GLU A 215 2.34 11.78 -2.06
N PHE A 216 2.46 13.08 -1.81
CA PHE A 216 1.43 14.05 -2.16
C PHE A 216 2.07 15.23 -2.88
N ALA A 217 2.59 15.02 -4.10
CA ALA A 217 3.25 16.08 -4.86
C ALA A 217 2.33 17.30 -5.06
N TYR A 218 2.66 18.39 -4.37
CA TYR A 218 1.88 19.62 -4.32
C TYR A 218 2.83 20.81 -4.20
N VAL A 219 3.07 21.48 -5.33
CA VAL A 219 3.96 22.63 -5.37
C VAL A 219 3.19 23.89 -5.00
N ALA A 220 3.74 24.67 -4.07
CA ALA A 220 3.17 25.96 -3.70
C ALA A 220 4.22 27.07 -3.73
N LEU A 221 3.80 28.27 -4.14
CA LEU A 221 4.60 29.49 -4.18
C LEU A 221 3.87 30.60 -3.42
N GLN A 222 4.59 31.30 -2.56
CA GLN A 222 4.10 32.45 -1.81
C GLN A 222 4.69 33.74 -2.39
N SER A 223 3.82 34.69 -2.79
CA SER A 223 4.26 36.01 -3.22
C SER A 223 4.86 36.81 -2.06
N GLU A 224 5.64 37.85 -2.37
CA GLU A 224 5.99 38.84 -1.37
C GLU A 224 4.75 39.51 -0.76
N LYS A 225 4.89 39.99 0.47
CA LYS A 225 3.87 40.76 1.16
C LYS A 225 3.84 42.18 0.61
N ILE A 226 2.66 42.65 0.22
CA ILE A 226 2.45 43.98 -0.35
C ILE A 226 1.46 44.80 0.49
N THR A 227 1.60 46.12 0.41
CA THR A 227 0.59 47.06 0.93
C THR A 227 -0.43 47.32 -0.17
N VAL A 228 -1.66 46.83 0.00
CA VAL A 228 -2.71 46.95 -1.00
C VAL A 228 -3.29 48.37 -1.00
N ALA A 229 -2.98 49.14 -2.03
CA ALA A 229 -3.47 50.50 -2.23
C ALA A 229 -4.75 50.54 -3.09
N GLN A 230 -5.29 51.75 -3.30
CA GLN A 230 -6.41 51.95 -4.24
C GLN A 230 -5.99 51.66 -5.69
N GLU A 231 -4.72 51.92 -6.01
CA GLU A 231 -4.11 51.54 -7.28
C GLU A 231 -3.95 50.02 -7.36
N LYS A 232 -4.32 49.48 -8.52
CA LYS A 232 -4.31 48.05 -8.82
C LYS A 232 -2.89 47.48 -8.68
N GLN A 233 -2.70 46.58 -7.72
CA GLN A 233 -1.48 45.82 -7.53
C GLN A 233 -1.59 44.46 -8.25
N ILE A 234 -0.55 44.04 -8.97
CA ILE A 234 -0.59 42.86 -9.83
C ILE A 234 0.43 41.82 -9.36
N ILE A 235 -0.03 40.59 -9.13
CA ILE A 235 0.78 39.41 -8.80
C ILE A 235 0.58 38.38 -9.90
N ILE A 236 1.65 37.80 -10.45
CA ILE A 236 1.56 36.91 -11.61
C ILE A 236 2.29 35.60 -11.34
N PHE A 237 1.57 34.48 -11.44
CA PHE A 237 2.14 33.14 -11.46
C PHE A 237 2.04 32.54 -12.86
N TYR A 238 2.91 31.60 -13.17
CA TYR A 238 2.87 30.86 -14.43
C TYR A 238 3.15 29.38 -14.22
N GLY A 239 2.81 28.58 -15.22
CA GLY A 239 3.42 27.28 -15.39
C GLY A 239 3.59 26.89 -16.86
N GLY A 240 4.35 25.83 -17.07
CA GLY A 240 4.66 25.29 -18.39
C GLY A 240 5.09 23.84 -18.33
N THR A 241 5.09 23.17 -19.48
CA THR A 241 5.44 21.75 -19.59
C THR A 241 6.45 21.48 -20.69
N LEU A 242 7.29 20.47 -20.49
CA LEU A 242 8.12 19.88 -21.53
C LEU A 242 7.78 18.40 -21.66
N ALA A 243 7.59 17.94 -22.90
CA ALA A 243 7.34 16.53 -23.18
C ALA A 243 8.47 15.61 -22.67
N ASN A 244 9.72 16.07 -22.72
CA ASN A 244 10.88 15.27 -22.36
C ASN A 244 12.02 16.11 -21.77
N GLN A 245 12.49 15.73 -20.60
CA GLN A 245 13.68 16.21 -19.93
C GLN A 245 14.57 14.99 -19.61
N ALA A 246 15.35 14.54 -20.59
CA ALA A 246 16.11 13.29 -20.46
C ALA A 246 17.23 13.34 -19.39
N THR A 247 17.78 14.53 -19.12
CA THR A 247 18.83 14.74 -18.12
C THR A 247 18.25 15.30 -16.83
N ALA A 248 19.01 15.19 -15.72
CA ALA A 248 18.70 15.87 -14.48
C ALA A 248 18.46 17.38 -14.71
N VAL A 249 17.55 17.95 -13.92
CA VAL A 249 17.25 19.38 -13.97
C VAL A 249 18.37 20.15 -13.28
N THR A 250 18.91 21.15 -13.97
CA THR A 250 20.02 22.01 -13.46
C THR A 250 19.73 23.50 -13.62
N LYS A 251 18.66 23.84 -14.33
CA LYS A 251 18.22 25.20 -14.64
C LYS A 251 16.74 25.15 -15.04
N PRO A 252 16.05 26.31 -15.05
CA PRO A 252 14.68 26.40 -15.51
C PRO A 252 14.52 25.89 -16.95
N ALA A 253 13.41 25.23 -17.22
CA ALA A 253 12.99 24.76 -18.53
C ALA A 253 12.70 25.91 -19.48
N PHE A 254 12.17 27.02 -18.95
CA PHE A 254 11.86 28.22 -19.71
C PHE A 254 12.70 29.39 -19.21
N SER A 255 13.28 30.15 -20.13
CA SER A 255 14.00 31.37 -19.76
C SER A 255 13.03 32.46 -19.32
N LYS A 256 13.48 33.32 -18.40
CA LYS A 256 12.72 34.50 -17.96
C LYS A 256 12.25 35.36 -19.13
N ALA A 257 13.06 35.52 -20.16
CA ALA A 257 12.71 36.29 -21.36
C ALA A 257 11.54 35.65 -22.14
N GLU A 258 11.54 34.32 -22.28
CA GLU A 258 10.45 33.59 -22.94
C GLU A 258 9.14 33.69 -22.15
N VAL A 259 9.19 33.51 -20.83
CA VAL A 259 8.00 33.62 -19.96
C VAL A 259 7.42 35.04 -20.00
N VAL A 260 8.27 36.07 -19.90
CA VAL A 260 7.85 37.48 -19.97
C VAL A 260 7.28 37.83 -21.34
N ALA A 261 7.92 37.40 -22.43
CA ALA A 261 7.42 37.63 -23.78
C ALA A 261 6.06 36.94 -24.01
N SER A 262 5.91 35.70 -23.50
CA SER A 262 4.65 34.97 -23.55
C SER A 262 3.54 35.69 -22.78
N TYR A 263 3.82 36.18 -21.57
CA TYR A 263 2.85 36.94 -20.79
C TYR A 263 2.45 38.25 -21.49
N HIS A 264 3.40 39.00 -22.04
CA HIS A 264 3.11 40.24 -22.77
C HIS A 264 2.39 40.03 -24.11
N SER A 265 2.39 38.81 -24.64
CA SER A 265 1.58 38.47 -25.83
C SER A 265 0.08 38.34 -25.51
N LEU A 266 -0.28 38.19 -24.23
CA LEU A 266 -1.65 38.05 -23.79
C LEU A 266 -2.36 39.40 -23.74
N THR A 267 -3.67 39.38 -24.01
CA THR A 267 -4.55 40.54 -23.82
C THR A 267 -5.67 40.14 -22.88
N PHE A 268 -5.70 40.75 -21.70
CA PHE A 268 -6.76 40.56 -20.72
C PHE A 268 -7.90 41.55 -21.02
N ASP A 269 -9.02 41.03 -21.53
CA ASP A 269 -10.21 41.82 -21.80
C ASP A 269 -11.15 41.73 -20.59
N HIS A 270 -11.61 42.85 -20.07
CA HIS A 270 -12.56 42.89 -18.94
C HIS A 270 -13.93 43.46 -19.34
N SER A 271 -14.15 43.73 -20.63
CA SER A 271 -15.40 44.31 -21.14
C SER A 271 -16.62 43.39 -20.95
N PHE A 272 -16.41 42.07 -20.90
CA PHE A 272 -17.47 41.09 -20.68
C PHE A 272 -17.92 40.96 -19.22
N MET A 273 -17.19 41.57 -18.28
CA MET A 273 -17.55 41.56 -16.85
C MET A 273 -18.67 42.55 -16.50
N GLY A 274 -19.26 43.23 -17.50
CA GLY A 274 -20.42 44.10 -17.33
C GLY A 274 -21.75 43.35 -17.17
N THR A 275 -21.78 42.03 -17.35
CA THR A 275 -22.93 41.15 -17.03
C THR A 275 -22.83 40.60 -15.62
N GLU A 276 -23.89 39.98 -15.09
CA GLU A 276 -23.81 39.29 -13.79
C GLU A 276 -22.96 38.01 -13.93
N GLY A 277 -21.92 37.88 -13.10
CA GLY A 277 -21.06 36.70 -13.07
C GLY A 277 -21.75 35.50 -12.42
N LYS A 278 -21.35 34.29 -12.78
CA LYS A 278 -21.86 33.07 -12.15
C LYS A 278 -21.31 32.98 -10.73
N GLN A 279 -22.14 32.64 -9.76
CA GLN A 279 -21.70 32.34 -8.40
C GLN A 279 -22.31 31.02 -7.96
N VAL A 280 -21.48 30.14 -7.42
CA VAL A 280 -21.93 28.86 -6.87
C VAL A 280 -22.26 29.07 -5.40
N THR A 281 -23.48 28.70 -5.02
CA THR A 281 -23.90 28.68 -3.61
C THR A 281 -24.09 27.23 -3.20
N LYS A 282 -23.26 26.76 -2.28
CA LYS A 282 -23.35 25.43 -1.69
C LYS A 282 -24.09 25.50 -0.35
N HIS A 283 -24.95 24.53 -0.10
CA HIS A 283 -25.56 24.26 1.20
C HIS A 283 -24.69 23.32 2.02
N LEU A 284 -23.39 23.61 2.10
CA LEU A 284 -22.41 22.84 2.87
C LEU A 284 -21.95 23.68 4.05
N GLY A 285 -21.95 23.10 5.24
CA GLY A 285 -21.35 23.68 6.43
C GLY A 285 -20.01 23.03 6.76
N GLU A 286 -19.34 23.55 7.78
CA GLU A 286 -18.10 22.97 8.30
C GLU A 286 -18.28 21.48 8.63
N PRO A 287 -17.27 20.62 8.37
CA PRO A 287 -17.33 19.23 8.77
C PRO A 287 -17.67 19.04 10.25
N ILE A 288 -18.33 17.94 10.56
CA ILE A 288 -18.55 17.48 11.93
C ILE A 288 -17.33 16.66 12.32
N VAL A 289 -16.75 17.06 13.45
CA VAL A 289 -15.62 16.41 14.09
C VAL A 289 -16.03 16.06 15.51
N GLY A 290 -15.73 14.83 15.94
CA GLY A 290 -15.99 14.38 17.30
C GLY A 290 -15.13 15.14 18.32
N GLU A 291 -15.75 15.54 19.43
CA GLU A 291 -15.04 16.10 20.57
C GLU A 291 -14.07 15.07 21.15
N THR A 292 -12.97 15.53 21.75
CA THR A 292 -12.05 14.61 22.45
C THR A 292 -12.77 13.97 23.63
N MET A 293 -12.77 12.63 23.69
CA MET A 293 -13.25 11.91 24.87
C MET A 293 -12.20 11.94 25.98
N THR A 294 -12.67 12.16 27.20
CA THR A 294 -11.88 12.08 28.44
C THR A 294 -11.52 10.63 28.76
N LYS A 295 -10.52 10.43 29.64
CA LYS A 295 -10.14 9.08 30.09
C LYS A 295 -11.31 8.37 30.78
N GLU A 296 -12.13 9.10 31.53
CA GLU A 296 -13.32 8.60 32.22
C GLU A 296 -14.42 8.20 31.25
N GLU A 297 -14.62 8.96 30.16
CA GLU A 297 -15.56 8.59 29.10
C GLU A 297 -15.11 7.33 28.38
N ILE A 298 -13.83 7.25 27.99
CA ILE A 298 -13.25 6.07 27.34
C ILE A 298 -13.38 4.84 28.26
N LEU A 299 -13.15 4.99 29.56
CA LEU A 299 -13.28 3.90 30.54
C LEU A 299 -14.70 3.30 30.62
N LYS A 300 -15.75 4.10 30.33
CA LYS A 300 -17.13 3.60 30.32
C LYS A 300 -17.39 2.61 29.19
N TYR A 301 -16.77 2.83 28.02
CA TYR A 301 -16.90 1.94 26.86
C TYR A 301 -15.87 0.82 26.87
N PHE A 302 -14.67 1.10 27.37
CA PHE A 302 -13.53 0.17 27.38
C PHE A 302 -12.96 0.07 28.80
N PRO A 303 -13.59 -0.71 29.69
CA PRO A 303 -13.14 -0.86 31.08
C PRO A 303 -11.77 -1.54 31.14
N VAL A 304 -11.56 -2.59 30.34
CA VAL A 304 -10.30 -3.32 30.19
C VAL A 304 -9.62 -2.89 28.91
N LYS A 305 -8.31 -2.62 28.99
CA LYS A 305 -7.48 -2.16 27.89
C LYS A 305 -6.16 -2.92 27.93
N GLU A 306 -5.74 -3.42 26.78
CA GLU A 306 -4.51 -4.17 26.58
C GLU A 306 -3.56 -3.38 25.67
N GLN A 307 -2.25 -3.63 25.81
CA GLN A 307 -1.20 -3.00 24.98
C GLN A 307 -1.42 -1.49 24.78
N VAL A 308 -1.63 -0.77 25.89
CA VAL A 308 -1.97 0.64 25.88
C VAL A 308 -0.79 1.49 25.39
N GLU A 309 -1.01 2.26 24.32
CA GLU A 309 -0.05 3.20 23.77
C GLU A 309 -0.34 4.62 24.28
N GLN A 310 0.68 5.26 24.87
CA GLN A 310 0.58 6.63 25.37
C GLN A 310 1.83 7.43 25.03
N GLU A 311 1.64 8.71 24.76
CA GLU A 311 2.73 9.69 24.63
C GLU A 311 2.41 10.88 25.54
N ASN A 312 3.37 11.32 26.36
CA ASN A 312 3.18 12.42 27.31
C ASN A 312 1.90 12.30 28.18
N GLN A 313 1.61 11.09 28.65
CA GLN A 313 0.39 10.72 29.42
C GLN A 313 -0.95 10.84 28.65
N GLN A 314 -0.91 11.17 27.37
CA GLN A 314 -2.06 11.19 26.48
C GLN A 314 -2.27 9.80 25.88
N LEU A 315 -3.50 9.29 25.98
CA LEU A 315 -3.87 8.00 25.41
C LEU A 315 -3.93 8.12 23.87
N LEU A 316 -3.18 7.28 23.18
CA LEU A 316 -3.13 7.26 21.72
C LEU A 316 -3.98 6.12 21.15
N SER A 317 -3.73 4.90 21.63
CA SER A 317 -4.47 3.72 21.21
C SER A 317 -4.36 2.57 22.23
N PHE A 318 -5.17 1.54 22.07
CA PHE A 318 -5.11 0.31 22.87
C PHE A 318 -5.81 -0.84 22.13
N PHE A 319 -5.71 -2.04 22.69
CA PHE A 319 -6.48 -3.21 22.27
C PHE A 319 -7.52 -3.60 23.33
N THR A 320 -8.57 -4.28 22.91
CA THR A 320 -9.60 -4.85 23.78
C THR A 320 -9.39 -6.37 23.93
N THR A 321 -10.10 -6.98 24.88
CA THR A 321 -10.05 -8.43 25.14
C THR A 321 -10.60 -9.28 23.98
N ASN A 322 -11.36 -8.69 23.05
CA ASN A 322 -11.80 -9.33 21.80
C ASN A 322 -10.93 -8.90 20.60
N TYR A 323 -9.67 -8.51 20.86
CA TYR A 323 -8.66 -8.18 19.87
C TYR A 323 -8.94 -6.93 19.02
N HIS A 324 -9.98 -6.14 19.34
CA HIS A 324 -10.24 -4.89 18.63
C HIS A 324 -9.13 -3.88 18.90
N HIS A 325 -8.80 -3.08 17.91
CA HIS A 325 -7.89 -1.95 18.05
C HIS A 325 -8.67 -0.64 18.12
N VAL A 326 -8.51 0.11 19.22
CA VAL A 326 -9.16 1.41 19.42
C VAL A 326 -8.14 2.53 19.31
N VAL A 327 -8.43 3.52 18.48
CA VAL A 327 -7.58 4.65 18.13
C VAL A 327 -8.27 5.95 18.50
N THR A 328 -7.54 6.85 19.15
CA THR A 328 -8.01 8.20 19.44
C THR A 328 -7.69 9.15 18.29
N LYS A 329 -8.49 10.22 18.12
CA LYS A 329 -8.20 11.24 17.11
C LYS A 329 -6.85 11.93 17.27
N VAL A 330 -6.31 11.93 18.48
CA VAL A 330 -4.98 12.48 18.79
C VAL A 330 -3.91 11.69 18.03
N LYS A 331 -3.96 10.36 18.10
CA LYS A 331 -3.01 9.50 17.39
C LYS A 331 -3.10 9.71 15.88
N GLU A 332 -4.32 9.74 15.35
CA GLU A 332 -4.56 9.96 13.93
C GLU A 332 -3.97 11.30 13.46
N ARG A 333 -4.18 12.39 14.21
CA ARG A 333 -3.62 13.70 13.90
C ARG A 333 -2.09 13.76 13.94
N ALA A 334 -1.43 12.89 14.71
CA ALA A 334 0.02 12.83 14.82
C ALA A 334 0.69 11.98 13.71
N MET A 335 -0.09 11.33 12.85
CA MET A 335 0.40 10.39 11.84
C MET A 335 0.24 10.90 10.41
N GLU A 336 1.23 10.63 9.56
CA GLU A 336 1.18 10.94 8.13
C GLU A 336 0.21 10.00 7.39
N ARG A 337 0.26 8.70 7.67
CA ARG A 337 -0.62 7.70 7.07
C ARG A 337 -1.89 7.54 7.91
N THR A 338 -3.03 7.65 7.26
CA THR A 338 -4.36 7.64 7.90
C THR A 338 -4.79 6.25 8.31
N HIS A 339 -5.27 6.06 9.54
CA HIS A 339 -5.78 4.77 10.01
C HIS A 339 -6.91 4.27 9.09
N GLY A 340 -6.80 3.01 8.67
CA GLY A 340 -7.78 2.37 7.80
C GLY A 340 -7.81 0.87 7.97
N HIS A 341 -8.84 0.23 7.43
CA HIS A 341 -9.07 -1.21 7.53
C HIS A 341 -9.78 -1.72 6.29
N ILE A 342 -9.58 -3.00 5.98
CA ILE A 342 -10.24 -3.71 4.87
C ILE A 342 -11.08 -4.81 5.53
N LEU A 343 -12.36 -4.91 5.20
CA LEU A 343 -13.27 -5.89 5.77
C LEU A 343 -13.62 -6.94 4.72
N LEU A 344 -13.54 -8.23 5.07
CA LEU A 344 -13.90 -9.34 4.20
C LEU A 344 -15.19 -10.01 4.69
N SER A 345 -16.12 -10.31 3.78
CA SER A 345 -17.36 -11.07 4.05
C SER A 345 -17.21 -12.50 3.56
N GLY A 346 -17.10 -13.44 4.49
CA GLY A 346 -16.92 -14.87 4.20
C GLY A 346 -15.82 -15.54 5.02
N THR A 347 -15.76 -16.86 4.93
CA THR A 347 -14.72 -17.72 5.54
C THR A 347 -14.04 -18.61 4.50
N GLU A 348 -14.45 -18.48 3.24
CA GLU A 348 -13.96 -19.28 2.13
C GLU A 348 -12.50 -18.95 1.84
N LEU A 349 -11.67 -20.00 1.78
CA LEU A 349 -10.28 -19.92 1.35
C LEU A 349 -10.11 -20.26 -0.14
N ASP A 350 -11.21 -20.50 -0.85
CA ASP A 350 -11.21 -20.79 -2.28
C ASP A 350 -11.50 -19.51 -3.06
N VAL A 351 -10.52 -19.06 -3.83
CA VAL A 351 -10.64 -17.88 -4.70
C VAL A 351 -11.68 -18.00 -5.81
N ASP A 352 -12.14 -19.21 -6.16
CA ASP A 352 -13.28 -19.39 -7.08
C ASP A 352 -14.63 -19.08 -6.42
N ARG A 353 -14.65 -18.87 -5.09
CA ARG A 353 -15.79 -18.41 -4.31
C ARG A 353 -15.50 -17.03 -3.72
N PRO A 354 -15.34 -16.01 -4.57
CA PRO A 354 -14.80 -14.71 -4.17
C PRO A 354 -15.60 -14.08 -3.04
N LEU A 355 -14.88 -13.35 -2.18
CA LEU A 355 -15.46 -12.63 -1.04
C LEU A 355 -15.91 -11.22 -1.46
N LEU A 356 -16.88 -10.69 -0.72
CA LEU A 356 -17.21 -9.26 -0.76
C LEU A 356 -16.24 -8.53 0.18
N SER A 357 -15.67 -7.42 -0.27
CA SER A 357 -14.73 -6.60 0.49
C SER A 357 -15.15 -5.13 0.50
N THR A 358 -14.78 -4.40 1.54
CA THR A 358 -14.87 -2.94 1.63
C THR A 358 -13.70 -2.37 2.40
N THR A 359 -13.23 -1.19 2.02
CA THR A 359 -12.17 -0.46 2.71
C THR A 359 -12.76 0.74 3.47
N VAL A 360 -12.32 0.95 4.69
CA VAL A 360 -12.83 2.00 5.59
C VAL A 360 -11.68 2.79 6.20
N TYR A 361 -11.92 4.08 6.51
CA TYR A 361 -10.90 4.95 7.11
C TYR A 361 -11.46 5.79 8.26
N MET A 362 -10.59 6.08 9.22
CA MET A 362 -10.94 6.86 10.40
C MET A 362 -11.58 8.22 10.08
N PRO A 363 -11.09 9.03 9.10
CA PRO A 363 -11.66 10.34 8.75
C PRO A 363 -12.99 10.29 7.96
N GLY A 364 -13.92 9.44 8.36
CA GLY A 364 -15.29 9.41 7.84
C GLY A 364 -15.42 8.84 6.43
N ILE A 365 -14.70 7.75 6.14
CA ILE A 365 -14.93 6.91 4.95
C ILE A 365 -15.52 5.59 5.43
N PHE A 366 -16.84 5.44 5.28
CA PHE A 366 -17.57 4.34 5.91
C PHE A 366 -17.60 3.07 5.06
N ASN A 367 -17.48 3.23 3.74
CA ASN A 367 -17.24 2.19 2.75
C ASN A 367 -16.50 2.80 1.55
N SER A 368 -15.52 2.12 0.99
CA SER A 368 -14.83 2.51 -0.24
C SER A 368 -14.28 1.24 -0.90
N GLN A 369 -14.04 1.27 -2.21
CA GLN A 369 -13.60 0.09 -2.95
C GLN A 369 -14.44 -1.16 -2.62
N VAL A 370 -15.78 -1.01 -2.59
CA VAL A 370 -16.67 -2.15 -2.36
C VAL A 370 -16.60 -3.08 -3.57
N VAL A 371 -16.13 -4.30 -3.39
CA VAL A 371 -15.79 -5.23 -4.50
C VAL A 371 -16.19 -6.66 -4.17
N LEU A 372 -16.67 -7.41 -5.16
CA LEU A 372 -16.92 -8.84 -5.10
C LEU A 372 -15.96 -9.57 -6.05
N GLY A 373 -14.93 -10.20 -5.48
CA GLY A 373 -13.83 -10.78 -6.24
C GLY A 373 -12.86 -9.72 -6.75
N ASN A 374 -12.84 -9.47 -8.06
CA ASN A 374 -11.86 -8.58 -8.68
C ASN A 374 -11.88 -7.16 -8.07
N THR A 375 -10.76 -6.75 -7.46
CA THR A 375 -10.70 -5.49 -6.69
C THR A 375 -10.57 -4.23 -7.54
N THR A 376 -10.40 -4.39 -8.85
CA THR A 376 -10.26 -3.30 -9.82
C THR A 376 -11.52 -3.14 -10.68
N MET A 377 -11.97 -4.22 -11.31
CA MET A 377 -13.05 -4.20 -12.30
C MET A 377 -14.43 -4.39 -11.67
N ASN A 378 -14.58 -5.36 -10.75
CA ASN A 378 -15.86 -5.64 -10.09
C ASN A 378 -16.15 -4.64 -8.96
N LYS A 379 -15.77 -3.37 -9.13
CA LYS A 379 -15.80 -2.33 -8.10
C LYS A 379 -17.11 -1.55 -8.13
N LEU A 380 -17.90 -1.65 -7.07
CA LEU A 380 -19.13 -0.89 -6.87
C LEU A 380 -18.85 0.58 -6.56
N MET A 381 -17.90 0.87 -5.67
CA MET A 381 -17.60 2.22 -5.17
C MET A 381 -16.15 2.62 -5.40
N SER A 382 -15.90 3.92 -5.54
CA SER A 382 -14.56 4.48 -5.74
C SER A 382 -13.59 4.18 -4.58
N ASN A 383 -12.30 4.25 -4.90
CA ASN A 383 -11.20 4.13 -3.96
C ASN A 383 -11.06 5.41 -3.13
N SER A 384 -10.51 5.30 -1.91
CA SER A 384 -10.04 6.46 -1.18
C SER A 384 -8.75 6.98 -1.80
N ARG A 385 -8.75 8.24 -2.22
CA ARG A 385 -7.58 8.95 -2.75
C ARG A 385 -7.13 10.02 -1.78
N ASN A 386 -5.85 10.34 -1.82
CA ASN A 386 -5.19 11.29 -0.92
C ASN A 386 -5.29 10.92 0.57
N ALA A 387 -4.14 10.61 1.19
CA ALA A 387 -4.11 10.19 2.60
C ALA A 387 -4.61 11.25 3.59
N LEU A 388 -4.64 12.55 3.24
CA LEU A 388 -5.11 13.62 4.13
C LEU A 388 -6.63 13.89 4.02
N ASN A 389 -7.38 13.13 3.21
CA ASN A 389 -8.83 13.28 3.04
C ASN A 389 -9.22 14.70 2.57
N VAL A 390 -8.41 15.30 1.68
CA VAL A 390 -8.67 16.64 1.14
C VAL A 390 -9.89 16.62 0.22
N ILE A 391 -9.91 15.70 -0.75
CA ILE A 391 -11.06 15.39 -1.59
C ILE A 391 -11.94 14.38 -0.86
N LYS A 392 -13.23 14.67 -0.68
CA LYS A 392 -14.16 13.93 0.19
C LYS A 392 -15.32 13.29 -0.54
N GLU A 393 -15.38 13.39 -1.87
CA GLU A 393 -16.38 12.73 -2.71
C GLU A 393 -16.31 11.20 -2.66
N SER A 394 -15.12 10.63 -2.41
CA SER A 394 -14.85 9.20 -2.55
C SER A 394 -15.64 8.29 -1.62
N GLY A 395 -16.04 7.12 -2.14
CA GLY A 395 -16.70 6.04 -1.40
C GLY A 395 -18.09 6.42 -0.90
N GLN A 396 -18.40 5.95 0.30
CA GLN A 396 -19.62 6.25 1.04
C GLN A 396 -19.32 7.24 2.18
N ARG A 397 -20.03 8.37 2.16
CA ARG A 397 -19.94 9.43 3.17
C ARG A 397 -21.31 9.69 3.79
N ILE A 398 -21.30 10.26 4.99
CA ILE A 398 -22.52 10.57 5.74
C ILE A 398 -22.51 12.05 6.10
N TYR A 399 -23.60 12.73 5.76
CA TYR A 399 -23.84 14.13 6.10
C TYR A 399 -25.03 14.24 7.04
N LEU A 400 -24.96 15.15 8.02
CA LEU A 400 -26.09 15.54 8.85
C LEU A 400 -26.63 16.90 8.40
N LYS A 401 -27.96 17.04 8.36
CA LYS A 401 -28.62 18.32 8.12
C LYS A 401 -28.62 19.18 9.38
N GLN A 402 -28.17 20.43 9.28
CA GLN A 402 -28.25 21.44 10.33
C GLN A 402 -28.70 22.79 9.75
N GLY A 403 -29.94 23.17 10.01
CA GLY A 403 -30.57 24.33 9.34
C GLY A 403 -30.70 24.08 7.84
N GLU A 404 -30.19 25.00 7.03
CA GLU A 404 -30.14 24.85 5.56
C GLU A 404 -28.90 24.11 5.07
N ASN A 405 -27.91 23.88 5.93
CA ASN A 405 -26.61 23.32 5.55
C ASN A 405 -26.51 21.82 5.84
N TRP A 406 -25.71 21.14 5.02
CA TRP A 406 -25.27 19.77 5.20
C TRP A 406 -23.83 19.75 5.72
N ARG A 407 -23.57 18.97 6.76
CA ARG A 407 -22.25 18.86 7.37
C ARG A 407 -21.77 17.42 7.31
N ILE A 408 -20.64 17.18 6.63
CA ILE A 408 -20.05 15.84 6.49
C ILE A 408 -19.42 15.37 7.80
N LEU A 409 -19.62 14.10 8.17
CA LEU A 409 -18.87 13.46 9.25
C LEU A 409 -17.43 13.16 8.79
N THR A 410 -16.42 13.62 9.54
CA THR A 410 -15.00 13.39 9.22
C THR A 410 -14.24 12.72 10.37
N MET A 411 -13.50 13.46 11.18
CA MET A 411 -12.70 12.90 12.27
C MET A 411 -13.60 12.51 13.45
N PRO A 412 -13.70 11.24 13.85
CA PRO A 412 -14.45 10.84 15.03
C PRO A 412 -13.65 11.14 16.31
N SER A 413 -14.27 10.99 17.47
CA SER A 413 -13.58 10.99 18.77
C SER A 413 -12.70 9.76 18.95
N LEU A 414 -13.24 8.58 18.60
CA LEU A 414 -12.58 7.27 18.63
C LEU A 414 -12.91 6.48 17.36
N PHE A 415 -11.99 5.64 16.96
CA PHE A 415 -12.15 4.66 15.89
C PHE A 415 -11.75 3.27 16.38
N GLU A 416 -12.70 2.34 16.37
CA GLU A 416 -12.53 0.96 16.83
C GLU A 416 -12.57 0.02 15.62
N MET A 417 -11.57 -0.85 15.48
CA MET A 417 -11.48 -1.83 14.40
C MET A 417 -11.50 -3.23 15.00
N GLY A 418 -12.46 -4.05 14.60
CA GLY A 418 -12.44 -5.50 14.77
C GLY A 418 -11.96 -6.20 13.51
N LEU A 419 -11.85 -7.54 13.53
CA LEU A 419 -11.31 -8.29 12.38
C LEU A 419 -12.22 -8.16 11.14
N ASN A 420 -13.54 -8.07 11.32
CA ASN A 420 -14.53 -7.90 10.27
C ASN A 420 -15.47 -6.69 10.51
N SER A 421 -15.06 -5.73 11.35
CA SER A 421 -15.86 -4.58 11.72
C SER A 421 -15.04 -3.31 11.92
N ALA A 422 -15.69 -2.16 11.81
CA ALA A 422 -15.15 -0.85 12.15
C ALA A 422 -16.25 0.04 12.73
N LYS A 423 -15.92 0.83 13.75
CA LYS A 423 -16.87 1.68 14.46
C LYS A 423 -16.29 3.05 14.76
N TRP A 424 -17.04 4.08 14.40
CA TRP A 424 -16.72 5.48 14.63
C TRP A 424 -17.60 6.03 15.75
N TYR A 425 -16.98 6.69 16.72
CA TYR A 425 -17.66 7.35 17.83
C TYR A 425 -17.56 8.86 17.66
N TYR A 426 -18.66 9.54 17.36
CA TYR A 426 -18.71 11.01 17.25
C TYR A 426 -19.36 11.59 18.50
N LYS A 427 -18.54 11.98 19.48
CA LYS A 427 -19.03 12.77 20.62
C LYS A 427 -19.42 14.16 20.12
N LEU A 428 -20.71 14.44 20.13
CA LEU A 428 -21.29 15.74 19.81
C LEU A 428 -21.62 16.47 21.12
N GLU A 429 -21.93 17.77 21.03
CA GLU A 429 -22.27 18.61 22.20
C GLU A 429 -23.41 18.00 23.03
N ASP A 430 -24.42 17.43 22.37
CA ASP A 430 -25.63 16.94 23.02
C ASP A 430 -25.95 15.46 22.73
N ASP A 431 -25.08 14.69 22.10
CA ASP A 431 -25.30 13.27 21.78
C ASP A 431 -23.99 12.51 21.51
N LEU A 432 -24.06 11.18 21.46
CA LEU A 432 -23.02 10.34 20.88
C LEU A 432 -23.61 9.61 19.68
N LEU A 433 -23.14 9.98 18.49
CA LEU A 433 -23.51 9.27 17.26
C LEU A 433 -22.46 8.19 16.99
N THR A 434 -22.91 6.94 16.90
CA THR A 434 -22.04 5.82 16.50
C THR A 434 -22.40 5.36 15.11
N ILE A 435 -21.38 5.15 14.28
CA ILE A 435 -21.51 4.50 12.97
C ILE A 435 -20.70 3.22 13.04
N THR A 436 -21.27 2.10 12.60
CA THR A 436 -20.60 0.80 12.58
C THR A 436 -20.73 0.19 11.19
N THR A 437 -19.62 -0.15 10.56
CA THR A 437 -19.58 -0.94 9.33
C THR A 437 -19.03 -2.32 9.66
N TYR A 438 -19.71 -3.40 9.28
CA TYR A 438 -19.22 -4.76 9.47
C TYR A 438 -19.68 -5.70 8.36
N THR A 439 -19.01 -6.84 8.21
CA THR A 439 -19.38 -7.86 7.22
C THR A 439 -20.07 -9.06 7.88
N VAL A 440 -20.98 -9.67 7.13
CA VAL A 440 -21.65 -10.92 7.54
C VAL A 440 -20.79 -12.11 7.12
N VAL A 441 -20.56 -13.04 8.05
CA VAL A 441 -19.67 -14.20 7.91
C VAL A 441 -20.24 -15.22 6.92
N ASP A 442 -21.51 -15.61 7.08
CA ASP A 442 -22.21 -16.53 6.16
C ASP A 442 -23.03 -15.74 5.11
N GLY A 443 -22.35 -14.88 4.37
CA GLY A 443 -22.98 -13.98 3.40
C GLY A 443 -22.02 -13.33 2.43
N ARG A 444 -22.57 -12.49 1.55
CA ARG A 444 -21.85 -11.48 0.77
C ARG A 444 -22.53 -10.16 1.07
N GLU A 445 -22.48 -9.76 2.34
CA GLU A 445 -23.19 -8.60 2.88
C GLU A 445 -22.23 -7.75 3.72
N ILE A 446 -22.25 -6.45 3.47
CA ILE A 446 -21.72 -5.39 4.33
C ILE A 446 -22.91 -4.68 4.96
N ARG A 447 -22.87 -4.42 6.26
CA ARG A 447 -23.88 -3.64 6.97
C ARG A 447 -23.27 -2.41 7.59
N THR A 448 -23.91 -1.27 7.35
CA THR A 448 -23.59 0.02 7.98
C THR A 448 -24.76 0.45 8.86
N GLU A 449 -24.52 0.57 10.15
CA GLU A 449 -25.51 0.93 11.16
C GLU A 449 -25.13 2.28 11.77
N ILE A 450 -26.09 3.20 11.81
CA ILE A 450 -25.97 4.53 12.43
C ILE A 450 -26.92 4.54 13.62
N HIS A 451 -26.43 4.95 14.79
CA HIS A 451 -27.22 4.97 16.02
C HIS A 451 -26.90 6.20 16.87
N SER A 452 -27.95 6.95 17.25
CA SER A 452 -27.92 8.02 18.24
C SER A 452 -28.06 7.44 19.64
N GLN A 453 -27.09 7.65 20.52
CA GLN A 453 -27.15 7.15 21.90
C GLN A 453 -28.34 7.71 22.69
N LYS A 454 -28.77 8.94 22.41
CA LYS A 454 -29.94 9.54 23.08
C LYS A 454 -31.26 9.31 22.35
N GLY A 455 -31.29 8.55 21.25
CA GLY A 455 -32.48 8.40 20.41
C GLY A 455 -32.91 9.73 19.75
N LYS A 456 -31.95 10.64 19.54
CA LYS A 456 -32.18 11.91 18.85
C LYS A 456 -32.30 11.63 17.36
N ASN A 457 -33.33 12.18 16.75
CA ASN A 457 -33.54 12.06 15.32
C ASN A 457 -32.67 13.03 14.53
N TYR A 458 -32.10 12.54 13.44
CA TYR A 458 -31.32 13.29 12.48
C TYR A 458 -31.88 13.10 11.08
N THR A 459 -31.56 14.03 10.19
CA THR A 459 -31.73 13.84 8.75
C THR A 459 -30.36 13.61 8.14
N PHE A 460 -30.22 12.46 7.47
CA PHE A 460 -28.96 11.99 6.89
C PHE A 460 -29.00 12.10 5.37
N ALA A 461 -27.89 12.50 4.77
CA ALA A 461 -27.61 12.23 3.37
C ALA A 461 -26.41 11.27 3.31
N ILE A 462 -26.65 10.04 2.85
CA ILE A 462 -25.62 9.02 2.66
C ILE A 462 -25.24 9.04 1.18
N THR A 463 -24.08 9.61 0.88
CA THR A 463 -23.58 9.72 -0.50
C THR A 463 -22.80 8.48 -0.86
N ASN A 464 -22.92 8.02 -2.11
CA ASN A 464 -22.19 6.88 -2.64
C ASN A 464 -21.63 7.27 -4.02
N GLN A 465 -20.31 7.32 -4.16
CA GLN A 465 -19.67 7.46 -5.47
C GLN A 465 -19.57 6.09 -6.13
N LEU A 466 -20.58 5.76 -6.93
CA LEU A 466 -20.70 4.48 -7.63
C LEU A 466 -19.86 4.48 -8.92
N VAL A 467 -19.29 3.31 -9.27
CA VAL A 467 -18.38 3.18 -10.43
C VAL A 467 -18.84 2.07 -11.37
N MET A 468 -18.88 0.81 -10.91
CA MET A 468 -19.06 -0.40 -11.73
C MET A 468 -18.00 -0.55 -12.84
N GLY A 469 -16.74 -0.29 -12.49
CA GLY A 469 -15.59 -0.38 -13.40
C GLY A 469 -14.29 0.10 -12.74
N ALA A 470 -13.22 0.17 -13.53
CA ALA A 470 -11.90 0.58 -13.03
C ALA A 470 -11.76 2.10 -12.84
N ASP A 471 -12.27 2.90 -13.78
CA ASP A 471 -12.10 4.36 -13.81
C ASP A 471 -13.25 5.09 -13.09
N GLU A 472 -12.90 5.79 -12.01
CA GLU A 472 -13.83 6.57 -11.19
C GLU A 472 -14.29 7.86 -11.87
N ALA A 473 -13.50 8.37 -12.83
CA ALA A 473 -13.86 9.54 -13.61
C ALA A 473 -14.95 9.23 -14.66
N GLN A 474 -15.12 7.96 -15.00
CA GLN A 474 -16.05 7.47 -16.02
C GLN A 474 -16.90 6.32 -15.46
N PRO A 475 -17.82 6.61 -14.52
CA PRO A 475 -18.69 5.59 -13.97
C PRO A 475 -19.58 4.95 -15.06
N THR A 476 -19.70 3.63 -15.03
CA THR A 476 -20.42 2.82 -16.03
C THR A 476 -21.46 1.92 -15.35
N TYR A 477 -22.34 2.50 -14.55
CA TYR A 477 -23.39 1.77 -13.83
C TYR A 477 -24.80 2.15 -14.29
N GLN A 478 -25.75 1.31 -13.93
CA GLN A 478 -27.18 1.60 -13.99
C GLN A 478 -27.86 1.23 -12.66
N LEU A 479 -28.96 1.93 -12.34
CA LEU A 479 -29.70 1.77 -11.09
C LEU A 479 -31.15 1.38 -11.35
N GLU A 480 -31.64 0.42 -10.58
CA GLU A 480 -33.06 0.10 -10.47
C GLU A 480 -33.49 0.21 -9.00
N GLN A 481 -34.53 1.00 -8.72
CA GLN A 481 -35.11 1.11 -7.38
C GLN A 481 -36.45 0.38 -7.31
N ASN A 482 -36.58 -0.50 -6.31
CA ASN A 482 -37.85 -1.12 -5.94
C ASN A 482 -38.08 -0.97 -4.42
N LYS A 483 -38.96 -0.05 -4.03
CA LYS A 483 -39.23 0.31 -2.63
C LYS A 483 -37.94 0.71 -1.90
N GLN A 484 -37.52 -0.10 -0.92
CA GLN A 484 -36.35 0.14 -0.07
C GLN A 484 -35.08 -0.55 -0.59
N VAL A 485 -35.13 -1.05 -1.82
CA VAL A 485 -34.02 -1.76 -2.46
C VAL A 485 -33.55 -0.98 -3.68
N VAL A 486 -32.24 -0.78 -3.81
CA VAL A 486 -31.59 -0.24 -5.01
C VAL A 486 -30.61 -1.28 -5.54
N THR A 487 -30.82 -1.74 -6.76
CA THR A 487 -29.92 -2.66 -7.46
C THR A 487 -29.02 -1.86 -8.39
N VAL A 488 -27.72 -2.14 -8.35
CA VAL A 488 -26.69 -1.56 -9.20
C VAL A 488 -26.09 -2.65 -10.07
N THR A 489 -26.07 -2.43 -11.39
CA THR A 489 -25.40 -3.32 -12.36
C THR A 489 -24.52 -2.51 -13.30
N GLY A 490 -23.67 -3.18 -14.08
CA GLY A 490 -22.92 -2.53 -15.16
C GLY A 490 -23.87 -2.01 -16.23
N SER A 491 -23.55 -0.87 -16.83
CA SER A 491 -24.19 -0.39 -18.05
C SER A 491 -23.65 -1.15 -19.28
N GLU A 492 -24.24 -0.94 -20.45
CA GLU A 492 -23.73 -1.52 -21.71
C GLU A 492 -22.28 -1.11 -22.04
N GLN A 493 -21.80 0.00 -21.46
CA GLN A 493 -20.44 0.53 -21.64
C GLN A 493 -19.44 -0.01 -20.61
N SER A 494 -19.90 -0.78 -19.61
CA SER A 494 -19.04 -1.33 -18.57
C SER A 494 -18.28 -2.55 -19.07
N ASP A 495 -16.94 -2.53 -18.95
CA ASP A 495 -16.11 -3.70 -19.18
C ASP A 495 -16.49 -4.88 -18.27
N THR A 496 -17.04 -4.57 -17.08
CA THR A 496 -17.52 -5.57 -16.14
C THR A 496 -18.73 -6.32 -16.67
N GLN A 497 -19.59 -5.66 -17.45
CA GLN A 497 -20.74 -6.31 -18.09
C GLN A 497 -20.32 -7.37 -19.13
N GLN A 498 -19.14 -7.23 -19.74
CA GLN A 498 -18.62 -8.19 -20.72
C GLN A 498 -18.13 -9.49 -20.06
N THR A 499 -17.45 -9.38 -18.91
CA THR A 499 -16.85 -10.52 -18.21
C THR A 499 -17.79 -11.16 -17.17
N TYR A 500 -18.58 -10.34 -16.48
CA TYR A 500 -19.54 -10.73 -15.46
C TYR A 500 -20.91 -10.06 -15.72
N PRO A 501 -21.66 -10.51 -16.75
CA PRO A 501 -22.91 -9.85 -17.18
C PRO A 501 -24.02 -9.85 -16.13
N ASN A 502 -23.93 -10.72 -15.13
CA ASN A 502 -24.89 -10.82 -14.04
C ASN A 502 -24.33 -10.30 -12.71
N LEU A 503 -23.16 -9.63 -12.71
CA LEU A 503 -22.68 -8.97 -11.50
C LEU A 503 -23.68 -7.88 -11.10
N ALA A 504 -24.21 -8.01 -9.89
CA ALA A 504 -25.14 -7.06 -9.32
C ALA A 504 -24.79 -6.80 -7.87
N TYR A 505 -24.97 -5.54 -7.46
CA TYR A 505 -24.95 -5.13 -6.06
C TYR A 505 -26.33 -4.65 -5.65
N ARG A 506 -26.69 -4.90 -4.40
CA ARG A 506 -27.99 -4.51 -3.85
C ARG A 506 -27.81 -3.72 -2.58
N PHE A 507 -28.30 -2.49 -2.57
CA PHE A 507 -28.52 -1.73 -1.35
C PHE A 507 -29.91 -2.06 -0.81
N THR A 508 -30.00 -2.39 0.47
CA THR A 508 -31.27 -2.51 1.20
C THR A 508 -31.22 -1.61 2.42
N LEU A 509 -32.19 -0.71 2.55
CA LEU A 509 -32.32 0.16 3.72
C LEU A 509 -33.52 -0.29 4.55
N ASP A 510 -33.37 -0.29 5.88
CA ASP A 510 -34.48 -0.63 6.78
C ASP A 510 -35.45 0.56 6.99
N GLN A 511 -35.00 1.77 6.63
CA GLN A 511 -35.74 3.02 6.75
C GLN A 511 -36.19 3.54 5.37
N PRO A 512 -37.32 4.27 5.31
CA PRO A 512 -37.71 5.00 4.12
C PRO A 512 -36.63 6.02 3.73
N PHE A 513 -36.33 6.09 2.43
CA PHE A 513 -35.38 7.05 1.89
C PHE A 513 -35.85 7.60 0.55
N GLN A 514 -35.34 8.78 0.21
CA GLN A 514 -35.41 9.33 -1.13
C GLN A 514 -34.06 9.12 -1.83
N LEU A 515 -34.11 8.57 -3.05
CA LEU A 515 -32.96 8.52 -3.94
C LEU A 515 -32.79 9.88 -4.63
N THR A 516 -31.62 10.49 -4.49
CA THR A 516 -31.28 11.78 -5.10
C THR A 516 -29.80 11.82 -5.45
N ASP A 517 -29.28 13.00 -5.79
CA ASP A 517 -27.93 13.24 -6.27
C ASP A 517 -27.32 14.47 -5.59
N GLU A 518 -26.10 14.84 -5.98
CA GLU A 518 -25.37 15.98 -5.40
C GLU A 518 -26.09 17.33 -5.50
N SER A 519 -27.14 17.48 -6.33
CA SER A 519 -27.94 18.71 -6.38
C SER A 519 -28.52 19.10 -5.02
N LEU A 520 -28.66 18.13 -4.10
CA LEU A 520 -29.02 18.34 -2.70
C LEU A 520 -28.13 19.37 -1.97
N PHE A 521 -26.88 19.50 -2.40
CA PHE A 521 -25.88 20.37 -1.77
C PHE A 521 -25.77 21.74 -2.43
N PHE A 522 -26.60 22.08 -3.41
CA PHE A 522 -26.52 23.34 -4.15
C PHE A 522 -27.86 24.09 -4.15
N ALA A 523 -27.79 25.42 -4.16
CA ALA A 523 -28.99 26.27 -4.25
C ALA A 523 -29.67 26.22 -5.63
N SER A 524 -28.95 25.75 -6.65
CA SER A 524 -29.48 25.53 -8.00
C SER A 524 -29.01 24.17 -8.51
N PRO A 525 -29.90 23.38 -9.18
CA PRO A 525 -29.53 22.03 -9.62
C PRO A 525 -28.35 22.06 -10.58
N ASN A 526 -27.38 21.17 -10.34
CA ASN A 526 -26.35 20.83 -11.31
C ASN A 526 -26.81 19.59 -12.10
N ASN A 527 -26.52 19.55 -13.40
CA ASN A 527 -26.95 18.47 -14.30
C ASN A 527 -25.87 17.39 -14.51
N ASP A 528 -24.75 17.47 -13.80
CA ASP A 528 -23.75 16.40 -13.74
C ASP A 528 -24.02 15.60 -12.46
N GLN A 529 -24.37 14.31 -12.62
CA GLN A 529 -24.80 13.43 -11.53
C GLN A 529 -23.73 12.35 -11.34
N LYS A 530 -22.88 12.51 -10.32
CA LYS A 530 -21.81 11.58 -9.97
C LYS A 530 -22.04 10.88 -8.64
N LEU A 531 -22.88 11.46 -7.77
CA LEU A 531 -23.18 10.87 -6.47
C LEU A 531 -24.60 10.29 -6.45
N THR A 532 -24.70 9.06 -5.93
CA THR A 532 -25.98 8.46 -5.57
C THR A 532 -26.23 8.68 -4.10
N ILE A 533 -27.28 9.44 -3.75
CA ILE A 533 -27.55 9.85 -2.36
C ILE A 533 -28.82 9.18 -1.84
N PHE A 534 -28.72 8.54 -0.68
CA PHE A 534 -29.87 8.14 0.13
C PHE A 534 -30.16 9.24 1.15
N LEU A 535 -31.24 10.00 0.91
CA LEU A 535 -31.76 11.00 1.84
C LEU A 535 -32.74 10.34 2.80
N ILE A 536 -32.43 10.36 4.09
CA ILE A 536 -33.18 9.68 5.14
C ILE A 536 -33.57 10.71 6.20
N GLU A 537 -34.86 10.94 6.38
CA GLU A 537 -35.36 12.01 7.23
C GLU A 537 -35.80 11.52 8.62
N ASN A 538 -35.43 12.29 9.64
CA ASN A 538 -35.96 12.18 11.00
C ASN A 538 -35.83 10.76 11.61
N GLN A 539 -34.63 10.19 11.56
CA GLN A 539 -34.33 8.88 12.13
C GLN A 539 -33.25 8.98 13.22
N ALA A 540 -33.40 8.23 14.31
CA ALA A 540 -32.34 8.05 15.31
C ALA A 540 -31.42 6.86 14.97
N GLU A 541 -31.93 5.93 14.16
CA GLU A 541 -31.26 4.71 13.76
C GLU A 541 -31.42 4.49 12.25
N VAL A 542 -30.33 4.14 11.58
CA VAL A 542 -30.33 3.83 10.15
C VAL A 542 -29.49 2.59 9.90
N THR A 543 -30.00 1.68 9.06
CA THR A 543 -29.27 0.50 8.61
C THR A 543 -29.24 0.46 7.09
N VAL A 544 -28.03 0.40 6.53
CA VAL A 544 -27.79 0.22 5.10
C VAL A 544 -27.05 -1.12 4.91
N LYS A 545 -27.63 -2.01 4.12
CA LYS A 545 -27.03 -3.30 3.74
C LYS A 545 -26.57 -3.21 2.29
N ILE A 546 -25.37 -3.69 2.00
CA ILE A 546 -24.82 -3.82 0.66
C ILE A 546 -24.54 -5.30 0.42
N GLU A 547 -25.23 -5.89 -0.55
CA GLU A 547 -25.02 -7.27 -0.94
C GLU A 547 -24.42 -7.36 -2.34
N GLY A 548 -23.60 -8.37 -2.60
CA GLY A 548 -23.02 -8.62 -3.93
C GLY A 548 -23.36 -10.01 -4.46
N SER A 549 -23.62 -10.12 -5.76
CA SER A 549 -23.81 -11.39 -6.45
C SER A 549 -23.18 -11.40 -7.84
N LEU A 550 -22.40 -12.43 -8.16
CA LEU A 550 -21.87 -12.66 -9.52
C LEU A 550 -22.88 -13.30 -10.47
N THR A 551 -23.97 -13.85 -9.94
CA THR A 551 -25.02 -14.54 -10.72
C THR A 551 -26.31 -13.74 -10.84
N GLY A 552 -26.41 -12.60 -10.14
CA GLY A 552 -27.63 -11.80 -10.01
C GLY A 552 -28.61 -12.37 -8.98
N GLU A 553 -28.31 -13.54 -8.41
CA GLU A 553 -29.13 -14.17 -7.36
C GLU A 553 -28.60 -13.78 -5.98
N PHE A 554 -29.49 -13.25 -5.14
CA PHE A 554 -29.17 -12.85 -3.77
C PHE A 554 -29.81 -13.83 -2.78
N LYS A 555 -29.07 -14.18 -1.73
CA LYS A 555 -29.61 -15.01 -0.65
C LYS A 555 -30.65 -14.22 0.15
N GLU A 556 -31.52 -14.93 0.88
CA GLU A 556 -32.40 -14.29 1.84
C GLU A 556 -31.59 -13.69 2.99
N ALA A 557 -31.95 -12.46 3.37
CA ALA A 557 -31.29 -11.75 4.46
C ALA A 557 -31.52 -12.49 5.78
N LYS A 558 -30.42 -12.73 6.52
CA LYS A 558 -30.47 -13.28 7.88
C LYS A 558 -30.41 -12.14 8.89
N ALA A 559 -31.31 -12.15 9.87
CA ALA A 559 -31.20 -11.27 11.03
C ALA A 559 -29.98 -11.71 11.86
N THR A 560 -28.97 -10.86 11.90
CA THR A 560 -27.72 -11.06 12.65
C THR A 560 -27.36 -9.78 13.37
N THR A 561 -26.61 -9.88 14.47
CA THR A 561 -26.08 -8.72 15.20
C THR A 561 -24.58 -8.56 14.99
N LEU A 562 -24.05 -7.36 15.23
CA LEU A 562 -22.60 -7.11 15.23
C LEU A 562 -21.87 -8.11 16.14
N THR A 563 -22.34 -8.31 17.37
CA THR A 563 -21.68 -9.19 18.35
C THR A 563 -21.59 -10.63 17.86
N GLU A 564 -22.67 -11.16 17.26
CA GLU A 564 -22.65 -12.52 16.70
C GLU A 564 -21.66 -12.64 15.53
N GLN A 565 -21.63 -11.64 14.63
CA GLN A 565 -20.73 -11.67 13.48
C GLN A 565 -19.26 -11.46 13.87
N ASP A 566 -18.99 -10.61 14.84
CA ASP A 566 -17.65 -10.39 15.40
C ASP A 566 -17.10 -11.65 16.07
N GLN A 567 -17.93 -12.30 16.89
CA GLN A 567 -17.59 -13.55 17.55
C GLN A 567 -17.31 -14.66 16.51
N GLN A 568 -18.21 -14.86 15.55
CA GLN A 568 -18.05 -15.90 14.51
C GLN A 568 -16.79 -15.70 13.68
N TYR A 569 -16.48 -14.46 13.29
CA TYR A 569 -15.28 -14.19 12.50
C TYR A 569 -14.00 -14.35 13.33
N THR A 570 -14.04 -13.93 14.60
CA THR A 570 -12.93 -14.15 15.54
C THR A 570 -12.67 -15.64 15.78
N GLU A 571 -13.73 -16.43 15.96
CA GLU A 571 -13.66 -17.89 16.06
C GLU A 571 -13.04 -18.51 14.80
N TYR A 572 -13.50 -18.10 13.61
CA TYR A 572 -12.90 -18.53 12.34
C TYR A 572 -11.39 -18.24 12.25
N ILE A 573 -10.96 -17.03 12.61
CA ILE A 573 -9.54 -16.65 12.58
C ILE A 573 -8.74 -17.46 13.62
N ASN A 574 -9.31 -17.69 14.81
CA ASN A 574 -8.68 -18.53 15.85
C ASN A 574 -8.55 -19.98 15.37
N GLU A 575 -9.58 -20.56 14.78
CA GLU A 575 -9.56 -21.92 14.22
C GLU A 575 -8.53 -22.04 13.09
N LEU A 576 -8.48 -21.06 12.19
CA LEU A 576 -7.47 -21.02 11.13
C LEU A 576 -6.05 -20.93 11.69
N LEU A 577 -5.87 -20.29 12.85
CA LEU A 577 -4.60 -20.24 13.58
C LEU A 577 -4.39 -21.43 14.51
N ASN A 578 -5.19 -22.51 14.41
CA ASN A 578 -5.12 -23.67 15.29
C ASN A 578 -5.20 -23.28 16.78
N ASN A 579 -6.01 -22.28 17.11
CA ASN A 579 -6.17 -21.70 18.45
C ASN A 579 -4.86 -21.20 19.10
N PHE A 580 -3.95 -20.66 18.28
CA PHE A 580 -2.70 -20.04 18.73
C PHE A 580 -2.90 -19.08 19.91
N GLU A 581 -2.23 -19.38 21.03
CA GLU A 581 -2.11 -18.49 22.19
C GLU A 581 -0.80 -18.77 22.94
N LEU A 582 0.05 -17.77 23.03
CA LEU A 582 1.25 -17.77 23.86
C LEU A 582 0.93 -17.28 25.27
N VAL A 583 1.43 -18.00 26.26
CA VAL A 583 1.30 -17.68 27.68
C VAL A 583 2.67 -17.79 28.34
N HIS A 584 3.02 -16.77 29.12
CA HIS A 584 4.24 -16.75 29.92
C HIS A 584 3.98 -15.99 31.22
N GLU A 585 4.50 -16.47 32.36
CA GLU A 585 4.20 -15.87 33.67
C GLU A 585 4.77 -14.45 33.84
N THR A 586 6.01 -14.21 33.38
CA THR A 586 6.72 -12.94 33.58
C THR A 586 7.00 -12.13 32.32
N GLN A 587 7.25 -12.77 31.17
CA GLN A 587 7.52 -12.09 29.90
C GLN A 587 6.25 -11.69 29.18
N THR A 588 6.27 -10.51 28.55
CA THR A 588 5.13 -10.03 27.77
C THR A 588 5.13 -10.66 26.39
N VAL A 589 4.19 -11.57 26.13
CA VAL A 589 3.98 -12.21 24.83
C VAL A 589 2.66 -11.82 24.16
N GLU A 590 1.83 -11.04 24.84
CA GLU A 590 0.47 -10.70 24.38
C GLU A 590 0.44 -9.96 23.04
N GLN A 591 1.46 -9.15 22.74
CA GLN A 591 1.60 -8.52 21.42
C GLN A 591 1.68 -9.54 20.26
N MET A 592 2.18 -10.76 20.52
CA MET A 592 2.21 -11.83 19.52
C MET A 592 0.82 -12.46 19.33
N ASN A 593 0.05 -12.61 20.41
CA ASN A 593 -1.33 -13.10 20.36
C ASN A 593 -2.22 -12.15 19.54
N LEU A 594 -2.11 -10.84 19.81
CA LEU A 594 -2.83 -9.81 19.09
C LEU A 594 -2.42 -9.77 17.62
N ILE A 595 -1.12 -9.65 17.33
CA ILE A 595 -0.66 -9.48 15.94
C ILE A 595 -0.90 -10.72 15.08
N ALA A 596 -0.91 -11.93 15.65
CA ALA A 596 -1.17 -13.16 14.90
C ALA A 596 -2.52 -13.11 14.18
N ARG A 597 -3.57 -12.64 14.88
CA ARG A 597 -4.93 -12.54 14.32
C ARG A 597 -5.01 -11.45 13.25
N TRP A 598 -4.42 -10.29 13.52
CA TRP A 598 -4.39 -9.18 12.57
C TRP A 598 -3.57 -9.47 11.31
N TYR A 599 -2.43 -10.16 11.45
CA TYR A 599 -1.61 -10.56 10.31
C TYR A 599 -2.22 -11.72 9.53
N THR A 600 -2.97 -12.62 10.17
CA THR A 600 -3.79 -13.60 9.43
C THR A 600 -4.83 -12.87 8.59
N HIS A 601 -5.54 -11.89 9.16
CA HIS A 601 -6.47 -11.07 8.38
C HIS A 601 -5.77 -10.34 7.21
N ASN A 602 -4.63 -9.68 7.45
CA ASN A 602 -3.88 -8.99 6.38
C ASN A 602 -3.41 -9.97 5.28
N MET A 603 -3.00 -11.19 5.65
CA MET A 603 -2.64 -12.25 4.71
C MET A 603 -3.85 -12.71 3.90
N LEU A 604 -5.03 -12.86 4.52
CA LEU A 604 -6.27 -13.20 3.83
C LEU A 604 -6.68 -12.12 2.82
N VAL A 605 -6.50 -10.83 3.15
CA VAL A 605 -6.70 -9.75 2.18
C VAL A 605 -5.73 -9.91 1.01
N HIS A 606 -4.42 -10.04 1.27
CA HIS A 606 -3.41 -10.24 0.23
C HIS A 606 -3.71 -11.45 -0.69
N TYR A 607 -4.30 -12.52 -0.14
CA TYR A 607 -4.63 -13.74 -0.87
C TYR A 607 -5.99 -13.68 -1.62
N LEU A 608 -7.07 -13.33 -0.93
CA LEU A 608 -8.45 -13.48 -1.40
C LEU A 608 -9.02 -12.22 -2.06
N SER A 609 -8.51 -11.05 -1.69
CA SER A 609 -8.95 -9.77 -2.23
C SER A 609 -7.72 -8.84 -2.36
N PRO A 610 -6.83 -9.08 -3.34
CA PRO A 610 -5.52 -8.41 -3.40
C PRO A 610 -5.63 -6.89 -3.55
N HIS A 611 -5.48 -6.15 -2.46
CA HIS A 611 -5.31 -4.68 -2.40
C HIS A 611 -4.81 -4.27 -1.01
N GLY A 612 -4.32 -3.04 -0.88
CA GLY A 612 -3.89 -2.43 0.37
C GLY A 612 -4.43 -1.02 0.53
N LEU A 613 -4.07 -0.35 1.63
CA LEU A 613 -4.56 1.00 1.92
C LEU A 613 -3.98 2.04 0.94
N GLU A 614 -2.66 2.00 0.72
CA GLU A 614 -2.00 2.82 -0.29
C GLU A 614 -1.96 2.16 -1.67
N GLN A 615 -1.90 0.83 -1.70
CA GLN A 615 -1.88 0.05 -2.94
C GLN A 615 -3.28 -0.47 -3.27
N TYR A 616 -4.21 0.43 -3.53
CA TYR A 616 -5.59 0.06 -3.88
C TYR A 616 -5.69 -0.65 -5.25
N GLY A 617 -4.78 -0.33 -6.18
CA GLY A 617 -4.61 -1.06 -7.44
C GLY A 617 -3.85 -2.39 -7.22
N GLY A 618 -4.57 -3.50 -7.28
CA GLY A 618 -4.03 -4.86 -7.12
C GLY A 618 -4.77 -5.84 -8.02
N ALA A 619 -5.78 -6.53 -7.46
CA ALA A 619 -6.65 -7.56 -8.03
C ALA A 619 -5.96 -8.85 -8.47
N ALA A 620 -4.81 -8.73 -9.14
CA ALA A 620 -4.01 -9.85 -9.58
C ALA A 620 -3.26 -10.53 -8.43
N TRP A 621 -2.87 -11.78 -8.65
CA TRP A 621 -1.79 -12.40 -7.89
C TRP A 621 -0.45 -12.10 -8.54
N GLY A 622 0.50 -11.58 -7.76
CA GLY A 622 1.90 -11.64 -8.12
C GLY A 622 2.39 -13.09 -8.01
N THR A 623 3.02 -13.61 -9.06
CA THR A 623 3.41 -15.04 -9.13
C THR A 623 4.34 -15.42 -7.97
N ARG A 624 5.31 -14.57 -7.65
CA ARG A 624 6.18 -14.77 -6.47
C ARG A 624 5.47 -14.54 -5.14
N ASP A 625 4.47 -13.67 -5.12
CA ASP A 625 3.84 -13.19 -3.88
C ASP A 625 2.89 -14.24 -3.33
N VAL A 626 2.04 -14.84 -4.19
CA VAL A 626 1.17 -15.96 -3.80
C VAL A 626 1.98 -17.21 -3.41
N SER A 627 3.17 -17.38 -4.02
CA SER A 627 4.11 -18.47 -3.73
C SER A 627 4.87 -18.28 -2.40
N GLN A 628 4.73 -17.13 -1.74
CA GLN A 628 5.38 -16.82 -0.46
C GLN A 628 4.35 -16.63 0.64
N GLY A 629 3.74 -15.44 0.76
CA GLY A 629 2.91 -15.08 1.92
C GLY A 629 1.78 -16.08 2.19
N PRO A 630 0.85 -16.29 1.24
CA PRO A 630 -0.25 -17.24 1.39
C PRO A 630 0.25 -18.68 1.56
N THR A 631 1.17 -19.12 0.71
CA THR A 631 1.69 -20.49 0.73
C THR A 631 2.36 -20.86 2.06
N GLU A 632 3.29 -20.03 2.55
CA GLU A 632 4.02 -20.29 3.80
C GLU A 632 3.09 -20.22 5.01
N PHE A 633 2.13 -19.30 5.00
CA PHE A 633 1.09 -19.25 6.03
C PHE A 633 0.28 -20.55 6.07
N PHE A 634 -0.30 -20.97 4.93
CA PHE A 634 -1.14 -22.16 4.89
C PHE A 634 -0.37 -23.45 5.21
N PHE A 635 0.94 -23.53 4.93
CA PHE A 635 1.75 -24.63 5.43
C PHE A 635 1.93 -24.61 6.95
N ALA A 636 2.18 -23.43 7.54
CA ALA A 636 2.37 -23.26 8.98
C ALA A 636 1.10 -23.58 9.77
N VAL A 637 -0.07 -23.24 9.24
CA VAL A 637 -1.37 -23.56 9.86
C VAL A 637 -1.98 -24.88 9.38
N ASN A 638 -1.22 -25.70 8.66
CA ASN A 638 -1.60 -27.06 8.23
C ASN A 638 -2.84 -27.11 7.31
N ARG A 639 -2.90 -26.25 6.30
CA ARG A 639 -3.92 -26.18 5.25
C ARG A 639 -3.34 -26.48 3.85
N PRO A 640 -2.70 -27.65 3.63
CA PRO A 640 -2.04 -27.97 2.37
C PRO A 640 -3.00 -28.07 1.18
N GLU A 641 -4.29 -28.31 1.41
CA GLU A 641 -5.31 -28.34 0.36
C GLU A 641 -5.48 -26.98 -0.33
N VAL A 642 -5.30 -25.88 0.40
CA VAL A 642 -5.31 -24.52 -0.17
C VAL A 642 -4.08 -24.33 -1.06
N VAL A 643 -2.92 -24.83 -0.61
CA VAL A 643 -1.67 -24.76 -1.41
C VAL A 643 -1.77 -25.59 -2.68
N ALA A 644 -2.40 -26.76 -2.65
CA ALA A 644 -2.66 -27.54 -3.86
C ALA A 644 -3.49 -26.75 -4.89
N SER A 645 -4.50 -25.99 -4.44
CA SER A 645 -5.27 -25.08 -5.30
C SER A 645 -4.40 -23.95 -5.88
N ILE A 646 -3.53 -23.36 -5.06
CA ILE A 646 -2.55 -22.34 -5.50
C ILE A 646 -1.64 -22.91 -6.60
N ILE A 647 -1.08 -24.11 -6.40
CA ILE A 647 -0.23 -24.79 -7.40
C ILE A 647 -0.97 -24.89 -8.73
N LYS A 648 -2.19 -25.43 -8.73
CA LYS A 648 -2.98 -25.61 -9.96
C LYS A 648 -3.23 -24.28 -10.69
N LYS A 649 -3.63 -23.23 -9.97
CA LYS A 649 -3.90 -21.91 -10.55
C LYS A 649 -2.63 -21.20 -11.06
N VAL A 650 -1.52 -21.32 -10.33
CA VAL A 650 -0.23 -20.76 -10.74
C VAL A 650 0.27 -21.47 -11.98
N TYR A 651 0.33 -22.81 -11.99
CA TYR A 651 0.80 -23.59 -13.14
C TYR A 651 -0.11 -23.46 -14.36
N ALA A 652 -1.41 -23.23 -14.17
CA ALA A 652 -2.30 -22.89 -15.29
C ALA A 652 -1.89 -21.61 -16.03
N ASN A 653 -1.12 -20.73 -15.39
CA ASN A 653 -0.62 -19.47 -15.96
C ASN A 653 0.83 -19.56 -16.46
N GLN A 654 1.44 -20.74 -16.49
CA GLN A 654 2.73 -20.95 -17.16
C GLN A 654 2.58 -20.78 -18.67
N PHE A 655 3.52 -20.10 -19.31
CA PHE A 655 3.49 -19.88 -20.75
C PHE A 655 3.86 -21.14 -21.54
N SER A 656 3.08 -21.41 -22.60
CA SER A 656 3.19 -22.63 -23.40
C SER A 656 4.39 -22.66 -24.34
N ASP A 657 4.99 -21.52 -24.66
CA ASP A 657 6.10 -21.44 -25.61
C ASP A 657 7.44 -21.79 -24.95
N ASP A 658 7.73 -21.24 -23.78
CA ASP A 658 9.04 -21.34 -23.14
C ASP A 658 9.01 -21.90 -21.71
N GLY A 659 7.86 -21.94 -21.04
CA GLY A 659 7.73 -22.42 -19.67
C GLY A 659 7.97 -21.38 -18.57
N ASN A 660 8.07 -20.09 -18.91
CA ASN A 660 8.16 -19.01 -17.91
C ASN A 660 6.76 -18.53 -17.44
N TRP A 661 6.70 -17.61 -16.48
CA TRP A 661 5.46 -17.04 -15.95
C TRP A 661 5.32 -15.53 -16.21
N PRO A 662 4.09 -15.00 -16.20
CA PRO A 662 3.87 -13.58 -16.05
C PRO A 662 4.30 -13.10 -14.66
N GLN A 663 4.72 -11.83 -14.55
CA GLN A 663 5.03 -11.20 -13.26
C GLN A 663 3.84 -11.27 -12.29
N TRP A 664 2.64 -11.04 -12.82
CA TRP A 664 1.36 -11.12 -12.13
C TRP A 664 0.27 -11.53 -13.12
N PHE A 665 -0.81 -12.14 -12.63
CA PHE A 665 -1.96 -12.55 -13.44
C PHE A 665 -3.27 -12.43 -12.67
N MET A 666 -4.36 -12.11 -13.37
CA MET A 666 -5.70 -12.27 -12.80
C MET A 666 -6.02 -13.76 -12.64
N PHE A 667 -6.46 -14.16 -11.45
CA PHE A 667 -6.84 -15.55 -11.13
C PHE A 667 -8.33 -15.83 -11.31
N ASP A 668 -9.06 -14.87 -11.87
CA ASP A 668 -10.50 -14.88 -12.13
C ASP A 668 -10.80 -14.83 -13.65
N ARG A 669 -12.01 -14.39 -14.05
CA ARG A 669 -12.41 -14.36 -15.47
C ARG A 669 -11.75 -13.26 -16.30
N TYR A 670 -11.01 -12.32 -15.71
CA TYR A 670 -10.21 -11.33 -16.43
C TYR A 670 -8.88 -11.93 -16.91
N GLU A 671 -8.91 -13.17 -17.41
CA GLU A 671 -7.72 -13.98 -17.64
C GLU A 671 -6.75 -13.41 -18.66
N THR A 672 -7.18 -12.48 -19.52
CA THR A 672 -6.31 -11.83 -20.51
C THR A 672 -5.54 -10.65 -19.93
N GLN A 673 -5.84 -10.22 -18.71
CA GLN A 673 -5.10 -9.18 -18.00
C GLN A 673 -3.98 -9.83 -17.16
N LYS A 674 -2.76 -9.80 -17.70
CA LYS A 674 -1.54 -10.26 -17.03
C LYS A 674 -0.32 -9.56 -17.61
N ALA A 675 0.79 -9.62 -16.89
CA ALA A 675 2.08 -9.20 -17.44
C ALA A 675 2.53 -10.15 -18.57
N ASP A 676 3.27 -9.63 -19.54
CA ASP A 676 3.88 -10.41 -20.62
C ASP A 676 5.21 -11.04 -20.20
N GLU A 677 5.99 -10.33 -19.37
CA GLU A 677 7.31 -10.74 -18.89
C GLU A 677 7.35 -10.79 -17.34
N SER A 678 8.45 -11.30 -16.80
CA SER A 678 8.70 -11.39 -15.36
C SER A 678 10.19 -11.33 -15.03
N HIS A 679 10.51 -11.03 -13.77
CA HIS A 679 11.87 -11.06 -13.26
C HIS A 679 12.44 -12.49 -13.24
N GLY A 680 13.77 -12.62 -13.31
CA GLY A 680 14.45 -13.91 -13.44
C GLY A 680 14.29 -14.84 -12.23
N ASP A 681 13.85 -14.32 -11.08
CA ASP A 681 13.54 -15.13 -9.90
C ASP A 681 12.13 -15.72 -9.91
N VAL A 682 11.19 -15.10 -10.63
CA VAL A 682 9.77 -15.44 -10.59
C VAL A 682 9.55 -16.91 -10.96
N ILE A 683 10.30 -17.40 -11.95
CA ILE A 683 10.22 -18.78 -12.40
C ILE A 683 10.53 -19.78 -11.29
N VAL A 684 11.41 -19.47 -10.33
CA VAL A 684 11.84 -20.44 -9.30
C VAL A 684 10.79 -20.67 -8.21
N TRP A 685 9.88 -19.70 -8.01
CA TRP A 685 8.92 -19.72 -6.91
C TRP A 685 7.82 -20.79 -7.06
N PRO A 686 7.13 -20.95 -8.20
CA PRO A 686 6.15 -22.04 -8.41
C PRO A 686 6.72 -23.41 -8.07
N MET A 687 7.93 -23.71 -8.54
CA MET A 687 8.61 -24.98 -8.25
C MET A 687 8.98 -25.14 -6.78
N LYS A 688 9.34 -24.05 -6.08
CA LYS A 688 9.52 -24.08 -4.62
C LYS A 688 8.23 -24.49 -3.91
N VAL A 689 7.08 -23.97 -4.32
CA VAL A 689 5.78 -24.33 -3.72
C VAL A 689 5.50 -25.82 -3.87
N VAL A 690 5.75 -26.40 -5.06
CA VAL A 690 5.57 -27.84 -5.29
C VAL A 690 6.53 -28.65 -4.41
N ALA A 691 7.80 -28.27 -4.35
CA ALA A 691 8.78 -28.98 -3.53
C ALA A 691 8.40 -28.96 -2.03
N ASP A 692 7.97 -27.81 -1.51
CA ASP A 692 7.52 -27.66 -0.13
C ASP A 692 6.21 -28.44 0.13
N TYR A 693 5.27 -28.45 -0.83
CA TYR A 693 4.05 -29.25 -0.76
C TYR A 693 4.36 -30.74 -0.64
N LEU A 694 5.22 -31.27 -1.50
CA LEU A 694 5.60 -32.68 -1.49
C LEU A 694 6.30 -33.08 -0.18
N VAL A 695 7.16 -32.21 0.38
CA VAL A 695 7.75 -32.44 1.71
C VAL A 695 6.68 -32.50 2.80
N LYS A 696 5.70 -31.60 2.74
CA LYS A 696 4.64 -31.49 3.74
C LYS A 696 3.68 -32.68 3.68
N THR A 697 3.24 -33.08 2.50
CA THR A 697 2.10 -34.00 2.31
C THR A 697 2.51 -35.42 1.89
N SER A 698 3.66 -35.58 1.23
CA SER A 698 3.99 -36.80 0.46
C SER A 698 2.94 -37.17 -0.60
N ASP A 699 2.10 -36.22 -1.03
CA ASP A 699 1.11 -36.42 -2.08
C ASP A 699 1.77 -36.32 -3.46
N TRP A 700 2.36 -37.43 -3.91
CA TRP A 700 2.95 -37.55 -5.25
C TRP A 700 1.90 -37.52 -6.37
N GLY A 701 0.61 -37.68 -6.04
CA GLY A 701 -0.49 -37.65 -7.00
C GLY A 701 -0.61 -36.30 -7.70
N ILE A 702 -0.28 -35.20 -7.01
CA ILE A 702 -0.32 -33.85 -7.56
C ILE A 702 0.54 -33.69 -8.82
N LEU A 703 1.63 -34.45 -8.94
CA LEU A 703 2.53 -34.38 -10.11
C LEU A 703 1.89 -34.92 -11.40
N ASN A 704 0.81 -35.71 -11.28
CA ASN A 704 0.06 -36.28 -12.40
C ASN A 704 -1.18 -35.46 -12.78
N GLU A 705 -1.44 -34.35 -12.08
CA GLU A 705 -2.56 -33.46 -12.40
C GLU A 705 -2.34 -32.85 -13.80
N ASN A 706 -3.34 -32.99 -14.67
CA ASN A 706 -3.30 -32.38 -15.99
C ASN A 706 -3.73 -30.92 -15.91
N ILE A 707 -2.80 -30.01 -16.23
CA ILE A 707 -2.97 -28.57 -16.14
C ILE A 707 -2.74 -27.98 -17.53
N THR A 708 -3.51 -26.95 -17.91
CA THR A 708 -3.31 -26.23 -19.18
C THR A 708 -2.19 -25.20 -19.04
N TYR A 709 -1.59 -24.82 -20.16
CA TYR A 709 -0.71 -23.65 -20.21
C TYR A 709 -1.52 -22.39 -20.57
N THR A 710 -0.85 -21.24 -20.58
CA THR A 710 -1.34 -19.99 -21.16
C THR A 710 -0.59 -19.69 -22.46
N ASP A 711 -1.29 -19.32 -23.53
CA ASP A 711 -0.68 -18.82 -24.75
C ASP A 711 -0.21 -17.38 -24.56
N ARG A 712 1.07 -17.10 -24.79
CA ARG A 712 1.67 -15.77 -24.53
C ARG A 712 1.11 -14.66 -25.43
N LYS A 713 0.63 -14.98 -26.64
CA LYS A 713 0.16 -13.97 -27.61
C LYS A 713 -1.27 -13.51 -27.33
N THR A 714 -2.10 -14.42 -26.84
CA THR A 714 -3.53 -14.20 -26.59
C THR A 714 -3.87 -14.10 -25.11
N PHE A 715 -2.98 -14.55 -24.23
CA PHE A 715 -3.15 -14.70 -22.78
C PHE A 715 -4.27 -15.65 -22.33
N LEU A 716 -4.89 -16.38 -23.26
CA LEU A 716 -5.89 -17.41 -23.00
C LEU A 716 -5.24 -18.75 -22.66
N LYS A 717 -6.00 -19.64 -22.01
CA LYS A 717 -5.56 -21.03 -21.80
C LYS A 717 -5.40 -21.81 -23.10
N THR A 718 -4.41 -22.69 -23.15
CA THR A 718 -4.23 -23.62 -24.26
C THR A 718 -5.29 -24.72 -24.25
N ASN A 719 -5.54 -25.34 -25.40
CA ASN A 719 -6.45 -26.49 -25.52
C ASN A 719 -5.82 -27.80 -25.00
N GLU A 720 -4.50 -27.87 -24.97
CA GLU A 720 -3.74 -29.02 -24.49
C GLU A 720 -3.35 -28.82 -23.02
N ALA A 721 -3.38 -29.91 -22.27
CA ALA A 721 -2.96 -29.99 -20.87
C ALA A 721 -1.87 -31.05 -20.73
N GLU A 722 -0.90 -30.80 -19.87
CA GLU A 722 0.18 -31.73 -19.54
C GLU A 722 0.23 -31.98 -18.03
N THR A 723 0.96 -33.00 -17.61
CA THR A 723 1.11 -33.28 -16.18
C THR A 723 1.88 -32.15 -15.50
N LEU A 724 1.61 -31.88 -14.23
CA LEU A 724 2.40 -30.92 -13.44
C LEU A 724 3.91 -31.26 -13.48
N LEU A 725 4.28 -32.54 -13.54
CA LEU A 725 5.67 -32.94 -13.73
C LEU A 725 6.27 -32.45 -15.07
N ASP A 726 5.50 -32.50 -16.15
CA ASP A 726 5.95 -32.00 -17.47
C ASP A 726 6.08 -30.47 -17.47
N HIS A 727 5.15 -29.76 -16.83
CA HIS A 727 5.25 -28.32 -16.57
C HIS A 727 6.55 -27.95 -15.83
N ILE A 728 6.90 -28.70 -14.77
CA ILE A 728 8.15 -28.51 -14.01
C ILE A 728 9.37 -28.84 -14.86
N LYS A 729 9.34 -29.90 -15.67
CA LYS A 729 10.44 -30.24 -16.59
C LYS A 729 10.68 -29.13 -17.60
N LYS A 730 9.61 -28.51 -18.11
CA LYS A 730 9.69 -27.38 -19.04
C LYS A 730 10.25 -26.13 -18.37
N GLU A 731 9.80 -25.84 -17.15
CA GLU A 731 10.31 -24.76 -16.30
C GLU A 731 11.84 -24.89 -16.08
N ILE A 732 12.31 -26.10 -15.75
CA ILE A 732 13.74 -26.35 -15.51
C ILE A 732 14.52 -26.24 -16.84
N SER A 733 13.97 -26.73 -17.95
CA SER A 733 14.56 -26.56 -19.29
C SER A 733 14.74 -25.08 -19.67
N TYR A 734 13.78 -24.22 -19.30
CA TYR A 734 13.94 -22.77 -19.43
C TYR A 734 15.13 -22.27 -18.63
N ILE A 735 15.24 -22.63 -17.35
CA ILE A 735 16.36 -22.22 -16.49
C ILE A 735 17.70 -22.66 -17.10
N GLU A 736 17.80 -23.90 -17.56
CA GLU A 736 19.03 -24.44 -18.17
C GLU A 736 19.44 -23.71 -19.45
N SER A 737 18.47 -23.36 -20.30
CA SER A 737 18.72 -22.62 -21.55
C SER A 737 19.03 -21.14 -21.33
N HIS A 738 18.79 -20.62 -20.13
CA HIS A 738 19.00 -19.21 -19.74
C HIS A 738 20.11 -19.03 -18.70
N PHE A 739 21.00 -20.01 -18.53
CA PHE A 739 22.24 -19.78 -17.78
C PHE A 739 23.18 -18.80 -18.49
N LEU A 740 24.04 -18.14 -17.71
CA LEU A 740 25.14 -17.37 -18.30
C LEU A 740 26.03 -18.28 -19.16
N PRO A 741 26.48 -17.81 -20.35
CA PRO A 741 27.24 -18.64 -21.29
C PRO A 741 28.40 -19.38 -20.64
N GLY A 742 28.43 -20.71 -20.81
CA GLY A 742 29.51 -21.56 -20.28
C GLY A 742 29.40 -21.92 -18.79
N THR A 743 28.32 -21.53 -18.10
CA THR A 743 28.12 -21.78 -16.66
C THR A 743 26.75 -22.41 -16.39
N ALA A 744 26.44 -22.66 -15.11
CA ALA A 744 25.14 -23.00 -14.55
C ALA A 744 24.61 -21.90 -13.62
N LEU A 745 24.98 -20.64 -13.87
CA LEU A 745 24.46 -19.50 -13.11
C LEU A 745 23.20 -18.94 -13.79
N SER A 746 22.06 -18.97 -13.10
CA SER A 746 20.81 -18.35 -13.57
C SER A 746 21.07 -16.88 -13.94
N CYS A 747 20.76 -16.51 -15.19
CA CYS A 747 20.88 -15.12 -15.60
C CYS A 747 19.91 -14.24 -14.80
N TYR A 748 20.26 -12.96 -14.67
CA TYR A 748 19.46 -11.99 -13.94
C TYR A 748 18.13 -11.69 -14.63
N GLY A 749 18.10 -11.76 -15.97
CA GLY A 749 16.91 -11.40 -16.74
C GLY A 749 16.47 -9.97 -16.41
N ASP A 750 15.18 -9.79 -16.17
CA ASP A 750 14.60 -8.49 -15.85
C ASP A 750 14.76 -8.03 -14.40
N GLY A 751 15.32 -8.86 -13.52
CA GLY A 751 15.49 -8.52 -12.11
C GLY A 751 15.54 -9.74 -11.19
N ASP A 752 15.70 -9.48 -9.89
CA ASP A 752 15.41 -10.45 -8.85
C ASP A 752 14.27 -9.93 -7.93
N TRP A 753 14.20 -10.41 -6.69
CA TRP A 753 13.20 -10.02 -5.71
C TRP A 753 13.15 -8.52 -5.43
N ASP A 754 14.30 -7.82 -5.48
CA ASP A 754 14.30 -6.37 -5.30
C ASP A 754 13.90 -5.72 -6.63
N ASP A 755 12.61 -5.43 -6.74
CA ASP A 755 12.07 -4.93 -8.00
C ASP A 755 12.67 -3.56 -8.40
N THR A 756 13.40 -2.86 -7.50
CA THR A 756 14.01 -1.57 -7.81
C THR A 756 15.37 -1.67 -8.51
N LEU A 757 16.02 -2.82 -8.40
CA LEU A 757 17.36 -3.10 -8.96
C LEU A 757 17.31 -3.69 -10.37
N GLN A 758 16.21 -3.48 -11.11
CA GLN A 758 16.13 -3.86 -12.52
C GLN A 758 17.33 -3.27 -13.30
N PRO A 759 17.95 -4.05 -14.19
CA PRO A 759 19.14 -3.59 -14.90
C PRO A 759 18.75 -2.44 -15.85
N PHE A 760 19.54 -1.37 -15.86
CA PHE A 760 19.29 -0.25 -16.75
C PHE A 760 19.49 -0.63 -18.24
N ASP A 761 20.52 -1.44 -18.53
CA ASP A 761 20.87 -1.89 -19.88
C ASP A 761 20.38 -3.33 -20.16
N ASN A 762 19.79 -3.55 -21.35
CA ASN A 762 19.37 -4.87 -21.84
C ASN A 762 20.54 -5.86 -21.94
N GLN A 763 21.78 -5.41 -22.14
CA GLN A 763 22.95 -6.30 -22.14
C GLN A 763 23.18 -6.93 -20.77
N LEU A 764 22.93 -6.20 -19.68
CA LEU A 764 23.10 -6.69 -18.31
C LEU A 764 22.12 -7.82 -17.97
N LYS A 765 20.94 -7.86 -18.61
CA LYS A 765 19.96 -8.96 -18.43
C LYS A 765 20.55 -10.33 -18.74
N LYS A 766 21.46 -10.40 -19.73
CA LYS A 766 22.03 -11.65 -20.27
C LYS A 766 23.46 -11.94 -19.78
N SER A 767 24.12 -10.96 -19.17
CA SER A 767 25.51 -11.05 -18.72
C SER A 767 25.69 -10.98 -17.21
N MET A 768 24.61 -10.73 -16.45
CA MET A 768 24.64 -10.65 -15.00
C MET A 768 23.93 -11.83 -14.36
N ALA A 769 24.39 -12.27 -13.19
CA ALA A 769 23.69 -13.22 -12.33
C ALA A 769 23.61 -12.67 -10.89
N SER A 770 22.42 -12.76 -10.29
CA SER A 770 22.22 -12.44 -8.87
C SER A 770 22.68 -13.61 -8.01
N SER A 771 23.57 -13.34 -7.05
CA SER A 771 24.02 -14.37 -6.11
C SER A 771 22.88 -14.87 -5.22
N TRP A 772 21.82 -14.08 -5.05
CA TRP A 772 20.60 -14.50 -4.36
C TRP A 772 19.76 -15.45 -5.23
N THR A 773 19.53 -15.11 -6.51
CA THR A 773 18.73 -15.96 -7.42
C THR A 773 19.39 -17.32 -7.60
N VAL A 774 20.71 -17.38 -7.80
CA VAL A 774 21.43 -18.66 -7.93
C VAL A 774 21.31 -19.51 -6.65
N ALA A 775 21.41 -18.89 -5.47
CA ALA A 775 21.23 -19.62 -4.20
C ALA A 775 19.79 -20.14 -4.02
N LEU A 776 18.78 -19.39 -4.48
CA LEU A 776 17.39 -19.83 -4.51
C LEU A 776 17.18 -21.00 -5.49
N THR A 777 17.71 -20.90 -6.72
CA THR A 777 17.66 -21.98 -7.72
C THR A 777 18.30 -23.26 -7.18
N TYR A 778 19.48 -23.16 -6.56
CA TYR A 778 20.15 -24.29 -5.90
C TYR A 778 19.26 -24.91 -4.81
N GLN A 779 18.68 -24.08 -3.92
CA GLN A 779 17.83 -24.55 -2.82
C GLN A 779 16.68 -25.43 -3.32
N VAL A 780 15.98 -24.96 -4.36
CA VAL A 780 14.78 -25.62 -4.86
C VAL A 780 15.13 -26.87 -5.66
N LEU A 781 16.09 -26.78 -6.59
CA LEU A 781 16.50 -27.93 -7.40
C LEU A 781 17.13 -29.04 -6.55
N HIS A 782 17.89 -28.70 -5.50
CA HIS A 782 18.43 -29.70 -4.57
C HIS A 782 17.32 -30.44 -3.83
N LYS A 783 16.26 -29.72 -3.41
CA LYS A 783 15.11 -30.35 -2.77
C LYS A 783 14.38 -31.29 -3.74
N LEU A 784 14.15 -30.85 -4.98
CA LEU A 784 13.48 -31.67 -6.00
C LEU A 784 14.29 -32.86 -6.46
N SER A 785 15.62 -32.75 -6.57
CA SER A 785 16.46 -33.88 -6.96
C SER A 785 16.32 -35.05 -5.99
N ILE A 786 16.08 -34.76 -4.70
CA ILE A 786 15.81 -35.77 -3.68
C ILE A 786 14.37 -36.30 -3.81
N LEU A 787 13.38 -35.40 -3.86
CA LEU A 787 11.96 -35.77 -3.87
C LEU A 787 11.58 -36.61 -5.10
N LEU A 788 12.05 -36.23 -6.29
CA LEU A 788 11.68 -36.91 -7.53
C LEU A 788 12.29 -38.30 -7.68
N ARG A 789 13.18 -38.75 -6.78
CA ARG A 789 13.75 -40.11 -6.83
C ARG A 789 12.69 -41.20 -6.80
N GLU A 790 11.60 -40.97 -6.07
CA GLU A 790 10.48 -41.91 -5.91
C GLU A 790 9.52 -41.90 -7.12
N VAL A 791 9.62 -40.90 -8.01
CA VAL A 791 8.67 -40.66 -9.11
C VAL A 791 9.33 -40.81 -10.47
N ASP A 792 10.50 -40.20 -10.67
CA ASP A 792 11.29 -40.23 -11.90
C ASP A 792 12.78 -40.24 -11.54
N GLN A 793 13.34 -41.45 -11.37
CA GLN A 793 14.73 -41.64 -10.95
C GLN A 793 15.74 -41.06 -11.97
N SER A 794 15.42 -41.10 -13.27
CA SER A 794 16.30 -40.55 -14.31
C SER A 794 16.37 -39.03 -14.21
N TYR A 795 15.23 -38.38 -14.03
CA TYR A 795 15.18 -36.93 -13.89
C TYR A 795 15.76 -36.46 -12.56
N SER A 796 15.53 -37.20 -11.47
CA SER A 796 16.20 -36.99 -10.18
C SER A 796 17.74 -36.99 -10.29
N GLN A 797 18.31 -37.90 -11.11
CA GLN A 797 19.75 -37.94 -11.37
C GLN A 797 20.22 -36.72 -12.17
N HIS A 798 19.51 -36.33 -13.23
CA HIS A 798 19.77 -35.09 -13.99
C HIS A 798 19.81 -33.86 -13.06
N LEU A 799 18.80 -33.71 -12.20
CA LEU A 799 18.75 -32.61 -11.24
C LEU A 799 19.90 -32.67 -10.24
N SER A 800 20.31 -33.86 -9.81
CA SER A 800 21.45 -34.02 -8.90
C SER A 800 22.77 -33.54 -9.54
N GLU A 801 22.98 -33.84 -10.82
CA GLU A 801 24.14 -33.38 -11.60
C GLU A 801 24.09 -31.86 -11.82
N LEU A 802 22.91 -31.33 -12.17
CA LEU A 802 22.70 -29.90 -12.33
C LEU A 802 22.97 -29.13 -11.04
N VAL A 803 22.44 -29.59 -9.91
CA VAL A 803 22.66 -29.00 -8.58
C VAL A 803 24.15 -28.99 -8.21
N ALA A 804 24.87 -30.08 -8.49
CA ALA A 804 26.31 -30.15 -8.27
C ALA A 804 27.06 -29.10 -9.12
N LYS A 805 26.66 -28.92 -10.38
CA LYS A 805 27.23 -27.91 -11.28
C LYS A 805 26.91 -26.48 -10.83
N ILE A 806 25.67 -26.19 -10.45
CA ILE A 806 25.26 -24.87 -9.90
C ILE A 806 26.11 -24.53 -8.68
N LYS A 807 26.28 -25.48 -7.76
CA LYS A 807 27.13 -25.29 -6.57
C LYS A 807 28.59 -25.02 -6.94
N GLN A 808 29.15 -25.81 -7.85
CA GLN A 808 30.53 -25.62 -8.32
C GLN A 808 30.73 -24.23 -8.94
N ASP A 809 29.82 -23.78 -9.79
CA ASP A 809 29.92 -22.48 -10.45
C ASP A 809 29.67 -21.33 -9.46
N TYR A 810 28.78 -21.51 -8.49
CA TYR A 810 28.60 -20.57 -7.39
C TYR A 810 29.91 -20.37 -6.61
N GLU A 811 30.57 -21.47 -6.22
CA GLU A 811 31.88 -21.43 -5.54
C GLU A 811 32.97 -20.82 -6.43
N THR A 812 32.98 -21.14 -7.72
CA THR A 812 34.01 -20.67 -8.66
C THR A 812 33.92 -19.17 -8.94
N TYR A 813 32.71 -18.66 -9.18
CA TYR A 813 32.51 -17.32 -9.70
C TYR A 813 32.04 -16.31 -8.65
N MET A 814 31.32 -16.74 -7.61
CA MET A 814 30.78 -15.85 -6.58
C MET A 814 31.62 -15.86 -5.28
N PHE A 815 32.50 -16.84 -5.11
CA PHE A 815 33.47 -16.92 -4.00
C PHE A 815 34.92 -16.71 -4.46
N THR A 816 35.14 -15.78 -5.38
CA THR A 816 36.50 -15.32 -5.73
C THR A 816 37.17 -14.54 -4.60
N THR A 817 36.39 -14.10 -3.59
CA THR A 817 36.84 -13.57 -2.30
C THR A 817 36.07 -14.21 -1.15
N ASP A 818 36.42 -13.92 0.11
CA ASP A 818 35.70 -14.44 1.28
C ASP A 818 34.25 -13.89 1.43
N THR A 819 33.88 -12.84 0.71
CA THR A 819 32.57 -12.17 0.82
C THR A 819 31.76 -12.33 -0.46
N LEU A 820 30.50 -12.73 -0.33
CA LEU A 820 29.58 -12.81 -1.45
C LEU A 820 29.30 -11.43 -2.07
N PRO A 821 29.39 -11.27 -3.40
CA PRO A 821 28.89 -10.10 -4.09
C PRO A 821 27.35 -10.08 -4.13
N GLY A 822 26.76 -8.92 -4.39
CA GLY A 822 25.34 -8.84 -4.75
C GLY A 822 25.06 -9.48 -6.10
N PHE A 823 25.93 -9.22 -7.08
CA PHE A 823 25.85 -9.74 -8.43
C PHE A 823 27.24 -10.05 -9.00
N VAL A 824 27.28 -10.95 -9.97
CA VAL A 824 28.43 -11.15 -10.85
C VAL A 824 28.05 -10.76 -12.27
N ARG A 825 28.90 -10.01 -12.97
CA ARG A 825 28.77 -9.74 -14.41
C ARG A 825 29.90 -10.45 -15.14
N MET A 826 29.56 -11.21 -16.19
CA MET A 826 30.51 -11.86 -17.08
C MET A 826 30.54 -11.13 -18.43
N ASP A 827 31.70 -10.67 -18.85
CA ASP A 827 31.85 -10.09 -20.18
C ASP A 827 31.97 -11.16 -21.28
N ALA A 828 32.17 -10.74 -22.53
CA ALA A 828 32.30 -11.65 -23.67
C ALA A 828 33.58 -12.52 -23.61
N GLN A 829 34.53 -12.21 -22.73
CA GLN A 829 35.75 -12.98 -22.46
C GLN A 829 35.60 -13.88 -21.22
N ASN A 830 34.41 -13.91 -20.61
CA ASN A 830 34.11 -14.59 -19.35
C ASN A 830 34.92 -14.06 -18.14
N GLU A 831 35.40 -12.83 -18.19
CA GLU A 831 35.97 -12.18 -17.00
C GLU A 831 34.85 -11.76 -16.05
N VAL A 832 35.04 -12.05 -14.76
CA VAL A 832 34.03 -11.79 -13.72
C VAL A 832 34.28 -10.42 -13.08
N GLU A 833 33.29 -9.55 -13.18
CA GLU A 833 33.18 -8.33 -12.38
C GLU A 833 32.21 -8.57 -11.20
N LEU A 834 32.66 -8.22 -9.99
CA LEU A 834 31.84 -8.28 -8.78
C LEU A 834 31.13 -6.94 -8.55
N MET A 835 29.80 -6.96 -8.47
CA MET A 835 28.98 -5.78 -8.21
C MET A 835 28.30 -5.87 -6.84
N ILE A 836 28.11 -4.73 -6.19
CA ILE A 836 27.68 -4.63 -4.79
C ILE A 836 28.56 -5.52 -3.91
N HIS A 837 29.84 -5.17 -3.87
CA HIS A 837 30.92 -5.93 -3.26
C HIS A 837 31.96 -4.95 -2.70
N PRO A 838 32.78 -5.28 -1.69
CA PRO A 838 33.78 -4.34 -1.15
C PRO A 838 34.79 -3.78 -2.17
N ASN A 839 34.99 -4.49 -3.28
CA ASN A 839 35.86 -4.05 -4.39
C ASN A 839 35.12 -3.21 -5.45
N ASP A 840 33.79 -3.08 -5.37
CA ASP A 840 32.98 -2.34 -6.34
C ASP A 840 33.11 -0.83 -6.11
N GLN A 841 33.94 -0.20 -6.94
CA GLN A 841 34.10 1.26 -6.98
C GLN A 841 33.07 1.96 -7.89
N LYS A 842 32.30 1.20 -8.69
CA LYS A 842 31.37 1.75 -9.68
C LYS A 842 30.06 2.15 -9.02
N THR A 843 29.46 1.26 -8.24
CA THR A 843 28.24 1.58 -7.48
C THR A 843 28.58 2.21 -6.12
N GLY A 844 29.75 1.88 -5.57
CA GLY A 844 30.15 2.24 -4.22
C GLY A 844 29.35 1.55 -3.12
N ILE A 845 28.46 0.62 -3.47
CA ILE A 845 27.70 -0.21 -2.53
C ILE A 845 28.52 -1.48 -2.28
N HIS A 846 28.73 -1.86 -1.02
CA HIS A 846 29.71 -2.89 -0.68
C HIS A 846 29.10 -4.21 -0.22
N TYR A 847 27.89 -4.18 0.33
CA TYR A 847 27.26 -5.36 0.91
C TYR A 847 25.78 -5.40 0.57
N ARG A 848 25.27 -6.60 0.25
CA ARG A 848 23.86 -6.89 0.00
C ARG A 848 23.37 -7.99 0.95
N LEU A 849 22.23 -7.76 1.60
CA LEU A 849 21.66 -8.69 2.59
C LEU A 849 21.21 -10.02 1.96
N LEU A 850 20.54 -9.93 0.81
CA LEU A 850 19.81 -11.04 0.20
C LEU A 850 20.70 -12.28 -0.05
N PRO A 851 21.85 -12.18 -0.76
CA PRO A 851 22.69 -13.36 -1.01
C PRO A 851 23.17 -14.03 0.28
N MET A 852 23.44 -13.24 1.33
CA MET A 852 23.92 -13.75 2.62
C MET A 852 22.83 -14.56 3.33
N THR A 853 21.63 -14.02 3.46
CA THR A 853 20.52 -14.71 4.14
C THR A 853 20.07 -15.93 3.34
N ARG A 854 19.91 -15.82 2.02
CA ARG A 854 19.52 -16.97 1.18
C ARG A 854 20.59 -18.05 1.16
N GLY A 855 21.88 -17.69 1.12
CA GLY A 855 22.97 -18.67 1.22
C GLY A 855 22.94 -19.47 2.53
N MET A 856 22.60 -18.82 3.65
CA MET A 856 22.41 -19.50 4.94
C MET A 856 21.20 -20.43 4.90
N ILE A 857 20.05 -19.93 4.45
CA ILE A 857 18.77 -20.67 4.38
C ILE A 857 18.89 -21.90 3.45
N ALA A 858 19.56 -21.75 2.32
CA ALA A 858 19.76 -22.79 1.32
C ALA A 858 20.79 -23.86 1.73
N GLU A 859 21.46 -23.70 2.88
CA GLU A 859 22.58 -24.55 3.31
C GLU A 859 23.72 -24.62 2.27
N LEU A 860 23.86 -23.56 1.48
CA LEU A 860 24.91 -23.46 0.46
C LEU A 860 26.23 -22.97 1.06
N LEU A 861 26.16 -22.23 2.18
CA LEU A 861 27.31 -21.75 2.92
C LEU A 861 27.82 -22.80 3.91
N THR A 862 29.14 -22.93 4.00
CA THR A 862 29.76 -23.64 5.14
C THR A 862 29.51 -22.88 6.44
N PRO A 863 29.61 -23.53 7.62
CA PRO A 863 29.45 -22.85 8.91
C PRO A 863 30.37 -21.63 9.10
N LYS A 864 31.63 -21.74 8.64
CA LYS A 864 32.58 -20.62 8.69
C LYS A 864 32.15 -19.45 7.80
N GLN A 865 31.67 -19.73 6.58
CA GLN A 865 31.14 -18.70 5.69
C GLN A 865 29.87 -18.07 6.27
N ALA A 866 28.96 -18.85 6.85
CA ALA A 866 27.75 -18.31 7.47
C ALA A 866 28.08 -17.35 8.63
N GLU A 867 29.00 -17.72 9.53
CA GLU A 867 29.45 -16.83 10.62
C GLU A 867 30.14 -15.56 10.09
N HIS A 868 30.97 -15.66 9.04
CA HIS A 868 31.58 -14.51 8.39
C HIS A 868 30.54 -13.51 7.86
N HIS A 869 29.53 -14.01 7.14
CA HIS A 869 28.48 -13.16 6.58
C HIS A 869 27.55 -12.60 7.66
N LEU A 870 27.27 -13.37 8.73
CA LEU A 870 26.56 -12.84 9.89
C LEU A 870 27.32 -11.68 10.52
N ALA A 871 28.63 -11.79 10.70
CA ALA A 871 29.45 -10.69 11.22
C ALA A 871 29.38 -9.43 10.32
N ILE A 872 29.32 -9.61 8.99
CA ILE A 872 29.09 -8.51 8.04
C ILE A 872 27.71 -7.89 8.25
N ILE A 873 26.65 -8.68 8.33
CA ILE A 873 25.28 -8.18 8.56
C ILE A 873 25.24 -7.37 9.85
N LYS A 874 25.73 -7.93 10.96
CA LYS A 874 25.83 -7.26 12.26
C LYS A 874 26.56 -5.92 12.18
N LYS A 875 27.68 -5.89 11.46
CA LYS A 875 28.54 -4.72 11.40
C LYS A 875 28.05 -3.66 10.42
N HIS A 876 27.44 -4.02 9.30
CA HIS A 876 27.22 -3.11 8.18
C HIS A 876 25.75 -2.93 7.79
N LEU A 877 24.88 -3.88 8.15
CA LEU A 877 23.50 -3.92 7.68
C LEU A 877 22.46 -3.89 8.82
N GLN A 878 22.85 -4.17 10.06
CA GLN A 878 21.95 -4.09 11.21
C GLN A 878 21.91 -2.69 11.83
N PHE A 879 20.69 -2.23 12.05
CA PHE A 879 20.31 -0.96 12.64
C PHE A 879 19.23 -1.23 13.72
N PRO A 880 18.88 -0.25 14.57
CA PRO A 880 17.96 -0.53 15.67
C PRO A 880 16.52 -0.80 15.21
N ASP A 881 16.15 -0.43 13.99
CA ASP A 881 14.86 -0.72 13.36
C ASP A 881 14.87 -1.96 12.44
N GLY A 882 15.98 -2.70 12.39
CA GLY A 882 16.11 -3.94 11.61
C GLY A 882 17.34 -4.00 10.72
N VAL A 883 17.37 -4.99 9.83
CA VAL A 883 18.44 -5.16 8.85
C VAL A 883 18.06 -4.49 7.53
N ARG A 884 19.04 -3.81 6.91
CA ARG A 884 18.89 -3.12 5.63
C ARG A 884 19.41 -3.97 4.48
N LEU A 885 18.77 -3.83 3.31
CA LEU A 885 19.06 -4.52 2.05
C LEU A 885 20.50 -4.29 1.59
N MET A 886 21.02 -3.08 1.82
CA MET A 886 22.36 -2.66 1.42
C MET A 886 22.98 -1.76 2.50
N ASN A 887 24.31 -1.62 2.48
CA ASN A 887 25.04 -0.81 3.48
C ASN A 887 24.99 0.70 3.22
N ARG A 888 24.39 1.13 2.10
CA ARG A 888 24.11 2.52 1.74
C ARG A 888 23.10 2.55 0.58
N PRO A 889 22.36 3.66 0.41
CA PRO A 889 21.45 3.81 -0.72
C PRO A 889 22.19 3.81 -2.07
N ALA A 890 21.46 3.47 -3.14
CA ALA A 890 21.93 3.73 -4.50
C ALA A 890 22.17 5.23 -4.70
N ALA A 891 23.11 5.59 -5.56
CA ALA A 891 23.37 6.98 -5.91
C ALA A 891 22.11 7.61 -6.55
N TYR A 892 21.87 8.89 -6.28
CA TYR A 892 20.77 9.64 -6.88
C TYR A 892 21.28 10.92 -7.53
N GLN A 893 21.05 11.06 -8.84
CA GLN A 893 21.51 12.20 -9.63
C GLN A 893 20.35 12.80 -10.43
N GLY A 894 19.40 13.43 -9.72
CA GLY A 894 18.19 14.02 -10.33
C GLY A 894 17.32 12.99 -11.08
N GLY A 895 17.33 11.73 -10.62
CA GLY A 895 16.51 10.67 -11.17
C GLY A 895 16.97 10.06 -12.50
N VAL A 896 18.23 10.27 -12.89
CA VAL A 896 18.82 9.66 -14.08
C VAL A 896 19.51 8.35 -13.71
N SER A 897 19.09 7.25 -14.34
CA SER A 897 19.65 5.90 -14.14
C SER A 897 20.95 5.68 -14.91
N THR A 898 21.87 4.95 -14.28
CA THR A 898 23.19 4.56 -14.79
C THR A 898 23.45 3.06 -14.64
N ASN A 899 23.09 2.44 -13.52
CA ASN A 899 23.24 0.99 -13.29
C ASN A 899 21.88 0.32 -13.10
N PHE A 900 21.05 0.89 -12.22
CA PHE A 900 19.74 0.37 -11.89
C PHE A 900 18.64 1.35 -12.31
N LYS A 901 17.46 0.82 -12.66
CA LYS A 901 16.28 1.64 -13.00
C LYS A 901 15.73 2.37 -11.77
N ARG A 902 14.76 1.78 -11.07
CA ARG A 902 13.95 2.49 -10.07
C ARG A 902 14.71 2.92 -8.83
N ALA A 903 15.75 2.19 -8.43
CA ALA A 903 16.60 2.56 -7.29
C ALA A 903 17.33 3.92 -7.49
N GLU A 904 17.62 4.29 -8.74
CA GLU A 904 18.25 5.58 -9.11
C GLU A 904 17.21 6.63 -9.58
N GLN A 905 15.96 6.21 -9.84
CA GLN A 905 14.86 7.10 -10.27
C GLN A 905 13.98 7.60 -9.12
N SER A 906 13.80 6.82 -8.05
CA SER A 906 12.89 7.22 -6.98
C SER A 906 13.44 8.42 -6.22
N ALA A 907 12.65 9.49 -6.22
CA ALA A 907 13.00 10.75 -5.59
C ALA A 907 12.62 10.76 -4.09
N ASN A 908 11.59 9.98 -3.73
CA ASN A 908 11.23 9.65 -2.35
C ASN A 908 12.22 8.65 -1.74
N PHE A 909 12.55 8.81 -0.46
CA PHE A 909 13.31 7.82 0.31
C PHE A 909 12.37 6.94 1.12
N GLY A 910 11.76 5.95 0.46
CA GLY A 910 10.92 4.97 1.12
C GLY A 910 10.74 3.69 0.31
N ARG A 911 9.90 2.78 0.78
CA ARG A 911 9.75 1.43 0.19
C ARG A 911 11.10 0.68 0.17
N GLU A 912 11.42 -0.04 -0.90
CA GLU A 912 12.71 -0.75 -1.03
C GLU A 912 13.91 0.23 -1.04
N ILE A 913 13.69 1.48 -1.47
CA ILE A 913 14.72 2.54 -1.53
C ILE A 913 15.15 2.99 -0.12
N GLY A 914 14.26 2.89 0.88
CA GLY A 914 14.60 3.12 2.30
C GLY A 914 15.51 2.04 2.91
N LEU A 915 15.73 0.95 2.16
CA LEU A 915 16.58 -0.20 2.44
C LEU A 915 16.14 -1.10 3.61
N GLN A 916 15.30 -0.66 4.53
CA GLN A 916 14.62 -1.59 5.45
C GLN A 916 13.28 -1.93 4.82
N TYR A 917 13.26 -3.01 4.03
CA TYR A 917 12.01 -3.60 3.56
C TYR A 917 11.69 -4.81 4.44
N VAL A 918 10.57 -4.76 5.15
CA VAL A 918 10.26 -5.64 6.28
C VAL A 918 10.22 -7.11 5.85
N HIS A 919 9.80 -7.40 4.62
CA HIS A 919 9.85 -8.75 4.07
C HIS A 919 11.27 -9.34 4.09
N ALA A 920 12.29 -8.59 3.67
CA ALA A 920 13.68 -9.07 3.69
C ALA A 920 14.20 -9.21 5.13
N HIS A 921 13.71 -8.40 6.06
CA HIS A 921 13.99 -8.56 7.49
C HIS A 921 13.41 -9.88 8.04
N ILE A 922 12.21 -10.28 7.62
CA ILE A 922 11.63 -11.58 8.01
C ILE A 922 12.48 -12.74 7.48
N ARG A 923 13.06 -12.63 6.28
CA ARG A 923 14.03 -13.63 5.77
C ARG A 923 15.34 -13.64 6.54
N PHE A 924 15.75 -12.51 7.13
CA PHE A 924 16.85 -12.51 8.09
C PHE A 924 16.48 -13.29 9.36
N THR A 925 15.26 -13.15 9.88
CA THR A 925 14.76 -14.01 10.98
C THR A 925 14.83 -15.50 10.63
N GLU A 926 14.39 -15.89 9.43
CA GLU A 926 14.49 -17.27 8.93
C GLU A 926 15.95 -17.77 8.95
N ALA A 927 16.89 -16.95 8.47
CA ALA A 927 18.32 -17.28 8.51
C ALA A 927 18.86 -17.39 9.95
N MET A 928 18.45 -16.50 10.86
CA MET A 928 18.89 -16.54 12.27
C MET A 928 18.36 -17.79 12.99
N ALA A 929 17.11 -18.18 12.72
CA ALA A 929 16.54 -19.44 13.21
C ALA A 929 17.33 -20.65 12.68
N LYS A 930 17.69 -20.63 11.39
CA LYS A 930 18.51 -21.68 10.77
C LYS A 930 19.86 -21.86 11.46
N LEU A 931 20.51 -20.75 11.83
CA LEU A 931 21.79 -20.71 12.56
C LEU A 931 21.66 -20.95 14.07
N GLY A 932 20.44 -20.94 14.63
CA GLY A 932 20.20 -21.09 16.08
C GLY A 932 20.56 -19.86 16.91
N LYS A 933 20.45 -18.65 16.34
CA LYS A 933 20.71 -17.40 17.06
C LYS A 933 19.45 -16.97 17.84
N THR A 934 19.16 -17.69 18.93
CA THR A 934 17.94 -17.57 19.75
C THR A 934 17.51 -16.13 20.07
N GLU A 935 18.41 -15.34 20.66
CA GLU A 935 18.17 -13.92 21.01
C GLU A 935 17.82 -13.08 19.77
N GLU A 936 18.58 -13.28 18.68
CA GLU A 936 18.39 -12.50 17.46
C GLU A 936 17.08 -12.83 16.75
N THR A 937 16.72 -14.12 16.71
CA THR A 937 15.50 -14.60 16.07
C THR A 937 14.26 -14.00 16.69
N TRP A 938 14.16 -14.02 18.04
CA TRP A 938 13.02 -13.41 18.74
C TRP A 938 13.04 -11.89 18.61
N HIS A 939 14.20 -11.25 18.81
CA HIS A 939 14.33 -9.81 18.69
C HIS A 939 13.92 -9.28 17.31
N ALA A 940 14.33 -9.95 16.22
CA ALA A 940 14.04 -9.55 14.86
C ALA A 940 12.53 -9.48 14.57
N LEU A 941 11.71 -10.41 15.07
CA LEU A 941 10.25 -10.31 14.92
C LEU A 941 9.66 -9.15 15.74
N ASN A 942 10.16 -8.92 16.95
CA ASN A 942 9.63 -7.88 17.83
C ASN A 942 9.86 -6.45 17.30
N ILE A 943 11.02 -6.17 16.70
CA ILE A 943 11.32 -4.82 16.18
C ILE A 943 10.53 -4.45 14.91
N ILE A 944 9.87 -5.41 14.28
CA ILE A 944 8.92 -5.17 13.17
C ILE A 944 7.46 -5.43 13.56
N ASN A 945 7.17 -5.65 14.85
CA ASN A 945 5.80 -5.70 15.35
C ASN A 945 5.31 -4.26 15.60
N PRO A 946 4.21 -3.82 14.94
CA PRO A 946 3.71 -2.45 15.10
C PRO A 946 3.12 -2.17 16.50
N ILE A 947 2.77 -3.20 17.26
CA ILE A 947 2.23 -3.06 18.63
C ILE A 947 3.35 -2.63 19.57
N GLY A 948 3.21 -1.43 20.16
CA GLY A 948 4.21 -0.89 21.06
C GLY A 948 5.56 -0.65 20.39
N ILE A 949 5.60 -0.36 19.07
CA ILE A 949 6.83 -0.24 18.28
C ILE A 949 7.86 0.71 18.89
N THR A 950 7.45 1.80 19.53
CA THR A 950 8.34 2.78 20.18
C THR A 950 9.02 2.23 21.44
N ASN A 951 8.53 1.12 22.00
CA ASN A 951 9.20 0.41 23.08
C ASN A 951 10.42 -0.36 22.58
N GLN A 952 10.31 -0.97 21.39
CA GLN A 952 11.35 -1.79 20.76
C GLN A 952 12.33 -0.92 19.96
N VAL A 953 11.81 0.05 19.20
CA VAL A 953 12.56 0.95 18.34
C VAL A 953 12.36 2.39 18.80
N LYS A 954 13.23 2.88 19.67
CA LYS A 954 13.06 4.19 20.36
C LYS A 954 12.90 5.40 19.43
N HIS A 955 13.47 5.33 18.24
CA HIS A 955 13.45 6.41 17.25
C HIS A 955 12.38 6.17 16.15
N ALA A 956 11.51 5.17 16.30
CA ALA A 956 10.39 4.98 15.38
C ALA A 956 9.31 6.05 15.62
N LYS A 957 8.76 6.59 14.53
CA LYS A 957 7.54 7.39 14.55
C LYS A 957 6.30 6.51 14.74
N LEU A 958 5.24 7.12 15.27
CA LEU A 958 3.91 6.52 15.42
C LEU A 958 3.40 5.93 14.10
N ARG A 959 2.72 4.79 14.21
CA ARG A 959 2.05 4.10 13.10
C ARG A 959 0.84 3.32 13.61
N GLN A 960 0.00 2.86 12.69
CA GLN A 960 -1.16 2.04 13.01
C GLN A 960 -0.70 0.70 13.60
N ALA A 961 -1.23 0.33 14.78
CA ALA A 961 -0.65 -0.75 15.59
C ALA A 961 -1.19 -2.16 15.25
N ASN A 962 -2.26 -2.26 14.48
CA ASN A 962 -2.92 -3.53 14.14
C ASN A 962 -2.72 -3.98 12.68
N VAL A 963 -1.70 -3.43 12.00
CA VAL A 963 -1.53 -3.64 10.56
C VAL A 963 -0.06 -3.78 10.18
N TYR A 964 0.21 -4.64 9.20
CA TYR A 964 1.55 -4.75 8.63
C TYR A 964 1.98 -3.46 7.93
N PHE A 965 3.24 -3.08 8.11
CA PHE A 965 3.92 -2.01 7.38
C PHE A 965 5.07 -2.59 6.54
N SER A 966 5.19 -2.17 5.27
CA SER A 966 6.11 -2.82 4.31
C SER A 966 7.56 -2.40 4.43
N SER A 967 7.83 -1.20 4.95
CA SER A 967 9.18 -0.64 5.10
C SER A 967 9.35 0.19 6.37
N SER A 968 10.61 0.34 6.80
CA SER A 968 11.04 1.26 7.86
C SER A 968 12.00 2.29 7.28
N ASP A 969 11.46 3.46 6.95
CA ASP A 969 12.13 4.46 6.13
C ASP A 969 12.67 5.59 7.01
N GLY A 970 13.93 5.98 6.81
CA GLY A 970 14.49 7.15 7.50
C GLY A 970 13.69 8.41 7.16
N ASP A 971 13.40 9.26 8.14
CA ASP A 971 12.72 10.55 7.96
C ASP A 971 13.64 11.60 7.30
N PHE A 972 14.11 11.27 6.10
CA PHE A 972 14.85 12.16 5.23
C PHE A 972 13.89 12.79 4.22
N LYS A 973 14.06 14.09 3.97
CA LYS A 973 13.21 14.83 3.05
C LYS A 973 13.59 14.60 1.58
N THR A 974 14.84 14.23 1.32
CA THR A 974 15.37 14.00 -0.03
C THR A 974 16.38 12.85 -0.06
N ARG A 975 16.62 12.30 -1.25
CA ARG A 975 17.68 11.30 -1.49
C ARG A 975 19.10 11.82 -1.18
N TYR A 976 19.36 13.11 -1.41
CA TYR A 976 20.66 13.72 -1.12
C TYR A 976 20.94 13.78 0.39
N GLU A 977 19.90 14.10 1.17
CA GLU A 977 19.97 14.07 2.63
C GLU A 977 20.19 12.64 3.13
N ALA A 978 19.42 11.68 2.60
CA ALA A 978 19.54 10.28 2.94
C ALA A 978 20.96 9.75 2.66
N GLU A 979 21.54 10.04 1.50
CA GLU A 979 22.91 9.63 1.15
C GLU A 979 23.95 10.22 2.11
N SER A 980 23.85 11.52 2.41
CA SER A 980 24.81 12.23 3.27
C SER A 980 24.72 11.82 4.75
N ASN A 981 23.52 11.45 5.22
CA ASN A 981 23.23 11.22 6.62
C ASN A 981 22.84 9.77 6.95
N PHE A 982 22.93 8.82 6.00
CA PHE A 982 22.50 7.43 6.17
C PHE A 982 23.06 6.78 7.45
N GLY A 983 24.31 7.08 7.80
CA GLY A 983 24.96 6.56 9.01
C GLY A 983 24.24 6.91 10.32
N LYS A 984 23.49 8.02 10.37
CA LYS A 984 22.71 8.45 11.55
C LYS A 984 21.51 7.55 11.84
N LEU A 985 21.06 6.74 10.89
CA LEU A 985 20.06 5.71 11.19
C LEU A 985 20.63 4.67 12.16
N LYS A 986 21.95 4.45 12.15
CA LYS A 986 22.59 3.37 12.92
C LYS A 986 22.68 3.68 14.41
N ASP A 987 22.84 4.96 14.75
CA ASP A 987 22.82 5.43 16.13
C ASP A 987 21.42 5.90 16.58
N GLY A 988 20.43 5.89 15.68
CA GLY A 988 19.05 6.27 15.97
C GLY A 988 18.82 7.77 16.08
N SER A 989 19.76 8.61 15.63
CA SER A 989 19.60 10.09 15.66
C SER A 989 18.60 10.63 14.64
N VAL A 990 18.26 9.83 13.62
CA VAL A 990 17.22 10.15 12.64
C VAL A 990 16.02 9.24 12.88
N PRO A 991 14.79 9.78 13.02
CA PRO A 991 13.60 8.97 13.18
C PRO A 991 13.31 8.06 11.97
N VAL A 992 12.59 6.97 12.18
CA VAL A 992 12.13 6.07 11.10
C VAL A 992 10.60 5.98 11.04
N LYS A 993 10.04 5.96 9.84
CA LYS A 993 8.60 5.92 9.54
C LYS A 993 8.18 4.57 8.99
N GLY A 994 6.90 4.22 9.17
CA GLY A 994 6.31 3.04 8.54
C GLY A 994 5.87 3.30 7.10
N GLY A 995 6.18 2.36 6.20
CA GLY A 995 5.75 2.36 4.81
C GLY A 995 4.29 1.97 4.57
N TRP A 996 4.00 1.48 3.37
CA TRP A 996 2.67 1.06 2.91
C TRP A 996 2.13 -0.14 3.69
N ARG A 997 0.80 -0.29 3.71
CA ARG A 997 0.12 -1.17 4.67
C ARG A 997 -0.73 -2.27 4.03
N ILE A 998 -0.90 -3.35 4.79
CA ILE A 998 -1.69 -4.57 4.49
C ILE A 998 -1.12 -5.40 3.34
N TYR A 999 -1.07 -4.86 2.12
CA TYR A 999 -0.80 -5.63 0.91
C TYR A 999 0.67 -6.02 0.79
N SER A 1000 0.99 -7.24 1.24
CA SER A 1000 2.33 -7.81 1.14
C SER A 1000 2.28 -9.31 1.42
N SER A 1001 3.29 -10.04 0.97
CA SER A 1001 3.58 -11.38 1.50
C SER A 1001 4.01 -11.36 2.97
N GLY A 1002 4.46 -10.20 3.49
CA GLY A 1002 5.01 -10.00 4.82
C GLY A 1002 4.21 -10.60 5.99
N PRO A 1003 2.90 -10.32 6.14
CA PRO A 1003 2.08 -10.91 7.20
C PRO A 1003 2.12 -12.45 7.20
N GLY A 1004 1.98 -13.07 6.03
CA GLY A 1004 1.96 -14.52 5.88
C GLY A 1004 3.32 -15.16 6.22
N ILE A 1005 4.41 -14.58 5.71
CA ILE A 1005 5.77 -15.09 6.03
C ILE A 1005 6.17 -14.80 7.48
N TYR A 1006 5.71 -13.69 8.09
CA TYR A 1006 5.95 -13.40 9.52
C TYR A 1006 5.39 -14.52 10.38
N LEU A 1007 4.13 -14.89 10.15
CA LEU A 1007 3.47 -15.98 10.88
C LEU A 1007 4.07 -17.34 10.54
N GLY A 1008 4.41 -17.56 9.27
CA GLY A 1008 5.12 -18.74 8.82
C GLY A 1008 6.43 -18.96 9.59
N GLN A 1009 7.23 -17.91 9.75
CA GLN A 1009 8.48 -17.98 10.52
C GLN A 1009 8.24 -18.09 12.03
N LEU A 1010 7.30 -17.33 12.59
CA LEU A 1010 6.95 -17.40 14.01
C LEU A 1010 6.59 -18.84 14.42
N ILE A 1011 5.71 -19.50 13.67
CA ILE A 1011 5.24 -20.85 13.99
C ILE A 1011 6.31 -21.89 13.63
N SER A 1012 6.84 -21.86 12.41
CA SER A 1012 7.64 -22.98 11.86
C SER A 1012 9.13 -22.93 12.27
N SER A 1013 9.67 -21.73 12.46
CA SER A 1013 11.11 -21.50 12.62
C SER A 1013 11.48 -20.98 14.01
N VAL A 1014 10.62 -20.17 14.64
CA VAL A 1014 10.89 -19.58 15.97
C VAL A 1014 10.33 -20.47 17.09
N LEU A 1015 9.02 -20.72 17.09
CA LEU A 1015 8.38 -21.71 17.97
C LEU A 1015 8.72 -23.14 17.56
N GLY A 1016 9.14 -23.32 16.30
CA GLY A 1016 9.77 -24.53 15.82
C GLY A 1016 8.81 -25.68 15.54
N ILE A 1017 7.54 -25.43 15.21
CA ILE A 1017 6.53 -26.48 15.03
C ILE A 1017 6.32 -26.72 13.54
N ARG A 1018 6.71 -27.91 13.06
CA ARG A 1018 6.56 -28.32 11.66
C ARG A 1018 5.88 -29.67 11.56
N GLU A 1019 4.60 -29.67 11.23
CA GLU A 1019 3.84 -30.90 10.96
C GLU A 1019 4.07 -31.35 9.50
N THR A 1020 4.18 -32.65 9.28
CA THR A 1020 4.12 -33.31 7.95
C THR A 1020 3.16 -34.50 8.02
N SER A 1021 2.87 -35.13 6.88
CA SER A 1021 2.05 -36.34 6.84
C SER A 1021 2.62 -37.53 7.64
N GLN A 1022 3.93 -37.51 7.95
CA GLN A 1022 4.61 -38.62 8.62
C GLN A 1022 5.05 -38.29 10.05
N SER A 1023 5.30 -37.02 10.37
CA SER A 1023 5.94 -36.62 11.63
C SER A 1023 5.65 -35.17 12.01
N VAL A 1024 5.88 -34.83 13.27
CA VAL A 1024 6.01 -33.46 13.73
C VAL A 1024 7.46 -33.23 14.15
N THR A 1025 8.07 -32.15 13.65
CA THR A 1025 9.36 -31.67 14.13
C THR A 1025 9.16 -30.53 15.11
N PHE A 1026 9.84 -30.62 16.25
CA PHE A 1026 9.98 -29.58 17.28
C PHE A 1026 11.41 -29.02 17.27
N ASP A 1027 11.57 -27.77 16.88
CA ASP A 1027 12.88 -27.12 16.67
C ASP A 1027 12.85 -25.66 17.16
N PRO A 1028 12.53 -25.41 18.44
CA PRO A 1028 12.42 -24.06 18.96
C PRO A 1028 13.75 -23.32 18.89
N VAL A 1029 13.70 -22.05 18.48
CA VAL A 1029 14.84 -21.13 18.49
C VAL A 1029 14.43 -19.90 19.28
N LEU A 1030 14.32 -20.09 20.59
CA LEU A 1030 13.80 -19.12 21.55
C LEU A 1030 14.90 -18.72 22.56
N PRO A 1031 14.95 -17.44 22.98
CA PRO A 1031 15.87 -16.99 24.02
C PRO A 1031 15.54 -17.62 25.37
N THR A 1032 16.56 -17.82 26.20
CA THR A 1032 16.41 -18.47 27.53
C THR A 1032 15.48 -17.71 28.48
N GLU A 1033 15.26 -16.42 28.24
CA GLU A 1033 14.32 -15.60 29.01
C GLU A 1033 12.85 -16.02 28.84
N LEU A 1034 12.55 -16.81 27.80
CA LEU A 1034 11.24 -17.41 27.51
C LEU A 1034 11.14 -18.86 28.00
N ASP A 1035 12.03 -19.31 28.89
CA ASP A 1035 11.86 -20.61 29.55
C ASP A 1035 10.49 -20.67 30.24
N GLN A 1036 9.81 -21.82 30.14
CA GLN A 1036 8.41 -22.01 30.56
C GLN A 1036 7.36 -21.28 29.71
N LEU A 1037 7.74 -20.74 28.53
CA LEU A 1037 6.75 -20.34 27.53
C LEU A 1037 5.82 -21.51 27.25
N SER A 1038 4.52 -21.22 27.17
CA SER A 1038 3.49 -22.18 26.83
C SER A 1038 2.77 -21.73 25.57
N LEU A 1039 2.58 -22.62 24.61
CA LEU A 1039 1.75 -22.40 23.44
C LEU A 1039 0.52 -23.31 23.52
N ARG A 1040 -0.68 -22.73 23.57
CA ARG A 1040 -1.91 -23.46 23.27
C ARG A 1040 -2.09 -23.51 21.77
N TYR A 1041 -2.35 -24.71 21.25
CA TYR A 1041 -2.39 -24.97 19.81
C TYR A 1041 -3.25 -26.19 19.49
N GLN A 1042 -3.46 -26.45 18.20
CA GLN A 1042 -3.90 -27.74 17.71
C GLN A 1042 -2.79 -28.40 16.90
N LEU A 1043 -2.47 -29.64 17.23
CA LEU A 1043 -1.48 -30.45 16.54
C LEU A 1043 -2.14 -31.75 16.07
N LEU A 1044 -2.00 -32.10 14.79
CA LEU A 1044 -2.69 -33.26 14.20
C LEU A 1044 -4.21 -33.23 14.47
N GLY A 1045 -4.82 -32.04 14.47
CA GLY A 1045 -6.25 -31.83 14.75
C GLY A 1045 -6.69 -32.02 16.20
N ASN A 1046 -5.75 -32.10 17.16
CA ASN A 1046 -6.05 -32.28 18.57
C ASN A 1046 -5.52 -31.11 19.41
N PRO A 1047 -6.26 -30.65 20.44
CA PRO A 1047 -5.79 -29.59 21.32
C PRO A 1047 -4.59 -30.04 22.15
N VAL A 1048 -3.55 -29.21 22.17
CA VAL A 1048 -2.32 -29.42 22.93
C VAL A 1048 -1.91 -28.13 23.65
N THR A 1049 -1.22 -28.27 24.78
CA THR A 1049 -0.40 -27.20 25.36
C THR A 1049 1.05 -27.63 25.27
N ILE A 1050 1.86 -26.86 24.55
CA ILE A 1050 3.28 -27.10 24.35
C ILE A 1050 4.05 -26.22 25.33
N HIS A 1051 4.82 -26.82 26.23
CA HIS A 1051 5.72 -26.13 27.15
C HIS A 1051 7.17 -26.22 26.65
N TYR A 1052 7.84 -25.08 26.65
CA TYR A 1052 9.24 -24.96 26.26
C TYR A 1052 10.13 -24.94 27.51
N HIS A 1053 11.04 -25.91 27.61
CA HIS A 1053 12.07 -25.98 28.65
C HIS A 1053 13.44 -25.67 28.03
N LEU A 1054 13.81 -24.40 28.09
CA LEU A 1054 14.95 -23.83 27.38
C LEU A 1054 16.21 -23.83 28.27
N GLY A 1055 17.34 -24.27 27.72
CA GLY A 1055 18.62 -24.26 28.44
C GLY A 1055 18.76 -25.38 29.47
N SER A 1056 17.92 -26.42 29.38
CA SER A 1056 17.92 -27.57 30.29
C SER A 1056 19.17 -28.45 30.15
N GLY A 1057 19.86 -28.39 29.00
CA GLY A 1057 20.94 -29.30 28.62
C GLY A 1057 20.45 -30.70 28.22
N GLU A 1058 19.14 -30.94 28.23
CA GLU A 1058 18.49 -32.15 27.74
C GLU A 1058 17.95 -31.94 26.33
N SER A 1059 17.73 -33.04 25.59
CA SER A 1059 17.14 -32.98 24.25
C SER A 1059 16.14 -34.12 24.08
N LYS A 1060 14.87 -33.84 24.40
CA LYS A 1060 13.78 -34.84 24.39
C LYS A 1060 12.41 -34.17 24.28
N VAL A 1061 11.41 -34.95 23.86
CA VAL A 1061 10.00 -34.55 23.83
C VAL A 1061 9.21 -35.48 24.73
N MET A 1062 8.44 -34.92 25.66
CA MET A 1062 7.49 -35.65 26.48
C MET A 1062 6.07 -35.34 26.01
N LEU A 1063 5.19 -36.34 25.97
CA LEU A 1063 3.75 -36.17 25.78
C LEU A 1063 3.04 -36.84 26.95
N ASN A 1064 2.29 -36.06 27.74
CA ASN A 1064 1.56 -36.56 28.92
C ASN A 1064 2.47 -37.34 29.88
N GLN A 1065 3.67 -36.81 30.17
CA GLN A 1065 4.73 -37.41 31.00
C GLN A 1065 5.39 -38.68 30.42
N GLN A 1066 5.08 -39.04 29.17
CA GLN A 1066 5.73 -40.13 28.46
C GLN A 1066 6.78 -39.59 27.48
N GLU A 1067 8.03 -40.06 27.58
CA GLU A 1067 9.07 -39.72 26.62
C GLU A 1067 8.78 -40.34 25.25
N LEU A 1068 8.82 -39.53 24.20
CA LEU A 1068 8.61 -39.99 22.83
C LEU A 1068 9.96 -40.27 22.15
N PRO A 1069 10.05 -41.30 21.28
CA PRO A 1069 11.22 -41.50 20.44
C PRO A 1069 11.44 -40.30 19.51
N VAL A 1070 12.66 -39.75 19.51
CA VAL A 1070 13.04 -38.59 18.69
C VAL A 1070 14.17 -38.95 17.73
N GLU A 1071 14.12 -38.39 16.52
CA GLU A 1071 15.23 -38.34 15.57
C GLU A 1071 15.67 -36.88 15.38
N HIS A 1072 16.99 -36.62 15.33
CA HIS A 1072 17.46 -35.28 15.03
C HIS A 1072 17.43 -34.98 13.53
N GLU A 1073 16.82 -33.85 13.15
CA GLU A 1073 16.97 -33.32 11.80
C GLU A 1073 18.43 -32.93 11.53
N LYS A 1074 18.83 -33.02 10.25
CA LYS A 1074 20.14 -32.54 9.82
C LYS A 1074 20.11 -31.02 9.75
N ASN A 1075 21.11 -30.38 10.35
CA ASN A 1075 21.39 -28.97 10.20
C ASN A 1075 22.92 -28.78 10.23
N PRO A 1076 23.53 -28.11 9.24
CA PRO A 1076 24.99 -27.97 9.17
C PRO A 1076 25.55 -26.98 10.20
N TYR A 1077 24.71 -26.13 10.80
CA TYR A 1077 25.15 -25.01 11.64
C TYR A 1077 24.97 -25.27 13.14
N ARG A 1078 24.11 -26.21 13.53
CA ARG A 1078 23.75 -26.52 14.92
C ARG A 1078 23.13 -27.91 15.04
N THR A 1079 22.89 -28.38 16.26
CA THR A 1079 22.00 -29.52 16.50
C THR A 1079 20.62 -29.24 15.93
N GLY A 1080 20.10 -30.13 15.09
CA GLY A 1080 18.78 -29.97 14.48
C GLY A 1080 17.64 -30.41 15.38
N GLY A 1081 16.42 -30.04 14.98
CA GLY A 1081 15.19 -30.26 15.71
C GLY A 1081 14.85 -31.72 15.98
N LEU A 1082 13.95 -31.93 16.94
CA LEU A 1082 13.46 -33.21 17.40
C LEU A 1082 12.26 -33.65 16.55
N LYS A 1083 12.47 -34.61 15.67
CA LYS A 1083 11.44 -35.20 14.82
C LYS A 1083 10.79 -36.39 15.52
N VAL A 1084 9.47 -36.35 15.62
CA VAL A 1084 8.64 -37.38 16.26
C VAL A 1084 7.62 -37.91 15.25
N SER A 1085 7.47 -39.22 15.14
CA SER A 1085 6.50 -39.80 14.19
C SER A 1085 5.06 -39.51 14.61
N ASN A 1086 4.17 -39.30 13.63
CA ASN A 1086 2.74 -39.08 13.90
C ASN A 1086 2.13 -40.27 14.66
N GLN A 1087 2.57 -41.50 14.36
CA GLN A 1087 2.15 -42.70 15.07
C GLN A 1087 2.50 -42.66 16.57
N ALA A 1088 3.70 -42.20 16.92
CA ALA A 1088 4.14 -42.10 18.32
C ALA A 1088 3.32 -41.06 19.10
N ILE A 1089 3.00 -39.92 18.47
CA ILE A 1089 2.16 -38.87 19.06
C ILE A 1089 0.73 -39.39 19.24
N LEU A 1090 0.10 -39.87 18.17
CA LEU A 1090 -1.30 -40.34 18.19
C LEU A 1090 -1.54 -41.46 19.20
N ALA A 1091 -0.55 -42.34 19.43
CA ALA A 1091 -0.64 -43.42 20.41
C ALA A 1091 -0.77 -42.95 21.87
N HIS A 1092 -0.39 -41.70 22.17
CA HIS A 1092 -0.35 -41.15 23.54
C HIS A 1092 -1.25 -39.92 23.72
N LEU A 1093 -2.02 -39.54 22.70
CA LEU A 1093 -3.01 -38.47 22.81
C LEU A 1093 -4.16 -38.87 23.75
N GLN A 1094 -4.61 -37.89 24.53
CA GLN A 1094 -5.71 -37.94 25.48
C GLN A 1094 -6.67 -36.77 25.19
N ALA A 1095 -7.70 -36.60 26.04
CA ALA A 1095 -8.66 -35.50 25.90
C ALA A 1095 -8.02 -34.11 26.11
N THR A 1096 -6.99 -34.03 26.96
CA THR A 1096 -6.16 -32.85 27.20
C THR A 1096 -4.71 -33.27 27.10
N ASN A 1097 -3.92 -32.58 26.27
CA ASN A 1097 -2.55 -33.00 25.98
C ASN A 1097 -1.54 -31.95 26.39
N GLN A 1098 -0.51 -32.40 27.10
CA GLN A 1098 0.67 -31.60 27.44
C GLN A 1098 1.87 -32.16 26.68
N ILE A 1099 2.56 -31.31 25.94
CA ILE A 1099 3.83 -31.63 25.27
C ILE A 1099 4.92 -30.79 25.92
N ASP A 1100 5.94 -31.42 26.47
CA ASP A 1100 7.10 -30.73 27.04
C ASP A 1100 8.31 -30.92 26.13
N ILE A 1101 8.88 -29.81 25.65
CA ILE A 1101 10.05 -29.81 24.76
C ILE A 1101 11.26 -29.36 25.57
N TYR A 1102 12.24 -30.25 25.74
CA TYR A 1102 13.50 -29.95 26.41
C TYR A 1102 14.58 -29.71 25.36
N CYS A 1103 15.18 -28.51 25.37
CA CYS A 1103 16.21 -28.11 24.41
C CYS A 1103 17.24 -27.12 24.97
#